data_AF-Q2IQK1-F1
#
_entry.id   AF-Q2IQK1-F1
#
_cell.length_a   1.000
_cell.length_b   1.000
_cell.length_c   1.000
_cell.angle_alpha   90.00
_cell.angle_beta   90.00
_cell.angle_gamma   90.00
#
_symmetry.space_group_name_H-M   'P 1'
#
loop_
_entity.id
_entity.type
_entity.pdbx_description
1 polymer ?
#
loop_
_entity_poly.entity_id
_entity_poly.type
_entity_poly.pdbx_seq_one_letter_code
_entity_poly.pdbx_strand_id
1 'polypeptide(L)'
;MTARNALLLLALAASAGCGSSAAKPDLGLVSPGGVAVFRGLTTKNALDPAHPYVAVANSGRDEIIFIDALDDEPVLAPVVVRPLAVPTLPGEPHPTMLASVGLHDGQNADGTGLPDLLVVVSPGSSRLQLVATWDLATHVVQPPAPDPLDLGALAPGAQVLSVIAVPVLEPGATAGTWQVAPGKARVVASLAGERLAVVDFARQPDGSIAPSGTPALQDLGFEVLSLAESPDHDRLYAATVDEVIPGSGVFGVGELDTTAAVGAWPVRALDARVGTTLVAAAKVTERFVGVQDGDTFCVRQPGEAFCKAPNQDLRVYAFLDPAACGRSARMPCGLAVIDPASGGLLADPTGEMPYLPPMAVPSIPVAISIAGPTALPPTNEPGDAQLSVAGGYMLLAPGSGQVKTTGVAVLASGDGRVYMVDLARWHIPLNGSILRTSSRASVTGGTVFSPSLVVPDPENPGQYLVKPSRLRLGLWDLVQWPKVSRPTAALASNSSNIPATVRITPGYTATDTWTVMYQGPLPGLSARAGQTGATGDGRLWLAVQTPLPRADGSTQLVDVARLFDPSLAVHVGDIAQLAPASTVTACLTTDPDTETPNTTSYETRITAILPPSAAYPGGAVALDEAQLIDLRNPVPSERLPATPECVAALKQVAPAGNMLVTIRAAGLIAGGASMGYVGRPQLEADPTAADPFALTYSALAPPPLGEDAITCPILPWPAEAYGPNAPAAFTACVDEACRSECERLVLARKARRLYYLSDRCLDTVDGPKATATRGCWVDWAAISDALPDASGPIVSFHLGCAQAQVDAKGDPVIDPRTKTIVEDVCTAELERDMSLTFITQSGITYAYRGPTSGSNAAASFPVAAAPFDRSPFPGKQADGYRFFVTYSENFLIDLSPATAYSTSKVIR
;
A
#
# COMPACT_ATOMS: atom_id res chain seq x y z
N MET A 1 53.46 49.24 -44.04
CA MET A 1 52.56 48.08 -44.02
C MET A 1 51.73 48.19 -42.75
N THR A 2 50.47 48.58 -42.92
CA THR A 2 49.70 49.36 -41.95
C THR A 2 48.59 48.54 -41.30
N ALA A 3 48.63 48.45 -39.97
CA ALA A 3 47.58 48.54 -38.93
C ALA A 3 46.14 47.98 -39.12
N ARG A 4 45.73 47.47 -40.29
CA ARG A 4 44.36 46.97 -40.53
C ARG A 4 44.19 45.46 -40.28
N ASN A 5 45.28 44.69 -40.25
CA ASN A 5 45.21 43.24 -40.05
C ASN A 5 45.36 42.78 -38.59
N ALA A 6 45.71 43.69 -37.66
CA ALA A 6 45.86 43.35 -36.24
C ALA A 6 44.52 43.43 -35.45
N LEU A 7 43.54 44.22 -35.92
CA LEU A 7 42.25 44.35 -35.24
C LEU A 7 41.27 43.20 -35.53
N LEU A 8 41.40 42.51 -36.68
CA LEU A 8 40.53 41.37 -36.99
C LEU A 8 40.92 40.10 -36.22
N LEU A 9 42.20 39.94 -35.86
CA LEU A 9 42.69 38.78 -35.12
C LEU A 9 42.43 38.87 -33.60
N LEU A 10 42.26 40.08 -33.04
CA LEU A 10 41.82 40.23 -31.63
C LEU A 10 40.30 40.05 -31.45
N ALA A 11 39.49 40.32 -32.48
CA ALA A 11 38.04 40.10 -32.42
C ALA A 11 37.66 38.61 -32.51
N LEU A 12 38.45 37.79 -33.21
CA LEU A 12 38.27 36.34 -33.29
C LEU A 12 38.88 35.57 -32.10
N ALA A 13 39.82 36.17 -31.36
CA ALA A 13 40.36 35.59 -30.12
C ALA A 13 39.48 35.89 -28.89
N ALA A 14 38.64 36.93 -28.93
CA ALA A 14 37.66 37.23 -27.88
C ALA A 14 36.39 36.37 -27.93
N SER A 15 36.12 35.66 -29.03
CA SER A 15 35.01 34.70 -29.15
C SER A 15 35.35 33.26 -28.81
N ALA A 16 36.62 32.95 -28.51
CA ALA A 16 37.08 31.61 -28.13
C ALA A 16 37.28 31.42 -26.61
N GLY A 17 36.97 32.46 -25.80
CA GLY A 17 37.14 32.47 -24.35
C GLY A 17 35.85 32.63 -23.52
N CYS A 18 34.67 32.75 -24.15
CA CYS A 18 33.40 32.66 -23.44
C CYS A 18 33.05 31.19 -23.23
N GLY A 19 33.30 30.69 -22.01
CA GLY A 19 32.87 29.37 -21.59
C GLY A 19 31.41 29.12 -21.94
N SER A 20 31.16 27.96 -22.54
CA SER A 20 29.89 27.47 -23.07
C SER A 20 28.89 27.11 -21.97
N SER A 21 28.51 28.08 -21.15
CA SER A 21 27.37 27.99 -20.24
C SER A 21 26.53 29.26 -20.42
N ALA A 22 25.98 29.44 -21.62
CA ALA A 22 24.82 30.32 -21.76
C ALA A 22 23.74 29.78 -20.82
N ALA A 23 23.28 30.59 -19.87
CA ALA A 23 22.24 30.21 -18.94
C ALA A 23 21.00 29.80 -19.74
N LYS A 24 20.63 28.52 -19.67
CA LYS A 24 19.36 28.06 -20.25
C LYS A 24 18.23 28.80 -19.52
N PRO A 25 17.22 29.31 -20.23
CA PRO A 25 16.06 29.91 -19.59
C PRO A 25 15.39 28.85 -18.70
N ASP A 26 15.19 29.23 -17.43
CA ASP A 26 14.42 28.49 -16.42
C ASP A 26 12.99 28.27 -16.92
N LEU A 27 12.40 27.07 -16.74
CA LEU A 27 10.98 26.86 -17.06
C LEU A 27 10.07 27.75 -16.21
N GLY A 28 10.56 28.15 -15.03
CA GLY A 28 9.82 29.03 -14.12
C GLY A 28 8.53 28.38 -13.61
N LEU A 29 8.56 27.06 -13.43
CA LEU A 29 7.48 26.32 -12.80
C LEU A 29 7.26 26.85 -11.37
N VAL A 30 6.01 26.88 -10.94
CA VAL A 30 5.53 27.29 -9.62
C VAL A 30 4.36 26.37 -9.28
N SER A 31 4.57 25.40 -8.38
CA SER A 31 3.55 24.43 -7.98
C SER A 31 2.84 23.71 -9.14
N PRO A 32 3.58 23.03 -10.04
CA PRO A 32 2.99 22.36 -11.18
C PRO A 32 2.00 21.27 -10.75
N GLY A 33 0.74 21.38 -11.19
CA GLY A 33 -0.38 20.58 -10.71
C GLY A 33 -0.76 19.40 -11.60
N GLY A 34 -0.46 19.49 -12.90
CA GLY A 34 -0.89 18.50 -13.90
C GLY A 34 0.10 18.39 -15.05
N VAL A 35 0.07 17.25 -15.76
CA VAL A 35 0.92 17.01 -16.93
C VAL A 35 0.17 16.19 -17.98
N ALA A 36 0.32 16.56 -19.24
CA ALA A 36 -0.21 15.81 -20.38
C ALA A 36 0.77 15.86 -21.54
N VAL A 37 0.76 14.82 -22.38
CA VAL A 37 1.60 14.74 -23.58
C VAL A 37 0.69 14.84 -24.79
N PHE A 38 1.02 15.72 -25.73
CA PHE A 38 0.18 16.00 -26.89
C PHE A 38 1.04 16.32 -28.11
N ARG A 39 0.47 16.22 -29.30
CA ARG A 39 1.07 16.73 -30.54
C ARG A 39 0.47 18.08 -30.89
N GLY A 40 1.30 19.03 -31.31
CA GLY A 40 0.82 20.36 -31.68
C GLY A 40 1.80 21.15 -32.52
N LEU A 41 1.42 22.38 -32.80
CA LEU A 41 2.21 23.37 -33.52
C LEU A 41 2.80 24.38 -32.54
N THR A 42 4.12 24.58 -32.62
CA THR A 42 4.79 25.70 -31.93
C THR A 42 5.81 26.37 -32.84
N THR A 43 6.24 27.58 -32.46
CA THR A 43 7.30 28.29 -33.19
C THR A 43 8.64 27.56 -33.19
N LYS A 44 8.91 26.68 -32.20
CA LYS A 44 10.16 25.92 -32.11
C LYS A 44 10.31 24.94 -33.27
N ASN A 45 9.24 24.21 -33.60
CA ASN A 45 9.23 23.20 -34.67
C ASN A 45 8.13 23.52 -35.70
N ALA A 46 8.06 24.77 -36.18
CA ALA A 46 6.98 25.23 -37.07
C ALA A 46 6.90 24.50 -38.42
N LEU A 47 7.96 23.78 -38.81
CA LEU A 47 8.04 22.95 -40.02
C LEU A 47 7.65 21.49 -39.77
N ASP A 48 7.39 21.10 -38.53
CA ASP A 48 6.92 19.77 -38.11
C ASP A 48 5.46 19.91 -37.66
N PRO A 49 4.47 19.61 -38.53
CA PRO A 49 3.08 19.96 -38.33
C PRO A 49 2.37 19.35 -37.10
N ALA A 50 3.00 18.40 -36.41
CA ALA A 50 2.47 17.79 -35.19
C ALA A 50 3.59 17.22 -34.32
N HIS A 51 4.45 18.13 -33.87
CA HIS A 51 5.56 17.80 -32.98
C HIS A 51 5.04 17.44 -31.58
N PRO A 52 5.63 16.44 -30.90
CA PRO A 52 5.21 16.06 -29.54
C PRO A 52 5.73 17.04 -28.48
N TYR A 53 4.85 17.44 -27.58
CA TYR A 53 5.13 18.34 -26.47
C TYR A 53 4.56 17.78 -25.17
N VAL A 54 5.14 18.23 -24.05
CA VAL A 54 4.63 18.05 -22.70
C VAL A 54 4.01 19.38 -22.27
N ALA A 55 2.72 19.36 -21.94
CA ALA A 55 2.05 20.46 -21.27
C ALA A 55 2.13 20.26 -19.76
N VAL A 56 2.54 21.30 -19.04
CA VAL A 56 2.58 21.34 -17.57
C VAL A 56 1.68 22.44 -17.07
N ALA A 57 0.70 22.09 -16.24
CA ALA A 57 -0.18 23.06 -15.59
C ALA A 57 0.59 23.76 -14.47
N ASN A 58 0.99 25.01 -14.70
CA ASN A 58 1.82 25.81 -13.81
C ASN A 58 0.93 26.58 -12.81
N SER A 59 0.38 25.85 -11.84
CA SER A 59 -0.69 26.34 -10.96
C SER A 59 -0.35 27.70 -10.34
N GLY A 60 0.83 27.87 -9.75
CA GLY A 60 1.20 29.10 -9.05
C GLY A 60 1.40 30.33 -9.94
N ARG A 61 1.27 30.20 -11.27
CA ARG A 61 1.32 31.31 -12.23
C ARG A 61 0.10 31.40 -13.15
N ASP A 62 -0.93 30.57 -12.94
CA ASP A 62 -2.15 30.59 -13.78
C ASP A 62 -1.86 30.43 -15.28
N GLU A 63 -0.91 29.56 -15.61
CA GLU A 63 -0.46 29.33 -16.98
C GLU A 63 -0.17 27.85 -17.26
N ILE A 64 -0.05 27.51 -18.53
CA ILE A 64 0.46 26.21 -18.99
C ILE A 64 1.81 26.46 -19.67
N ILE A 65 2.80 25.64 -19.31
CA ILE A 65 4.14 25.66 -19.91
C ILE A 65 4.30 24.48 -20.86
N PHE A 66 4.84 24.73 -22.05
CA PHE A 66 5.17 23.69 -23.02
C PHE A 66 6.67 23.36 -23.01
N ILE A 67 6.95 22.06 -22.97
CA ILE A 67 8.29 21.49 -23.06
C ILE A 67 8.31 20.58 -24.28
N ASP A 68 9.37 20.64 -25.08
CA ASP A 68 9.56 19.71 -26.19
C ASP A 68 9.80 18.30 -25.66
N ALA A 69 8.95 17.35 -26.06
CA ALA A 69 8.97 16.01 -25.50
C ALA A 69 10.16 15.18 -26.01
N LEU A 70 10.90 15.62 -27.04
CA LEU A 70 12.04 14.90 -27.61
C LEU A 70 13.38 15.35 -27.02
N ASP A 71 13.56 16.65 -26.75
CA ASP A 71 14.84 17.18 -26.22
C ASP A 71 14.77 17.76 -24.80
N ASP A 72 13.56 17.82 -24.23
CA ASP A 72 13.25 18.37 -22.90
C ASP A 72 13.55 19.86 -22.74
N GLU A 73 13.68 20.61 -23.84
CA GLU A 73 13.88 22.05 -23.77
C GLU A 73 12.55 22.82 -23.75
N PRO A 74 12.47 23.96 -23.03
CA PRO A 74 11.30 24.83 -23.11
C PRO A 74 11.01 25.24 -24.54
N VAL A 75 9.73 25.25 -24.89
CA VAL A 75 9.26 25.99 -26.06
C VAL A 75 9.36 27.48 -25.71
N LEU A 76 10.11 28.26 -26.47
CA LEU A 76 10.29 29.68 -26.19
C LEU A 76 9.18 30.53 -26.80
N ALA A 77 8.79 31.60 -26.10
CA ALA A 77 7.86 32.59 -26.62
C ALA A 77 8.45 33.35 -27.83
N PRO A 78 7.65 33.75 -28.83
CA PRO A 78 8.16 34.37 -30.06
C PRO A 78 8.88 35.72 -29.87
N VAL A 79 8.63 36.42 -28.76
CA VAL A 79 9.05 37.83 -28.56
C VAL A 79 10.01 38.01 -27.38
N VAL A 80 10.05 37.08 -26.43
CA VAL A 80 10.87 37.18 -25.20
C VAL A 80 11.57 35.85 -24.96
N VAL A 81 12.82 35.88 -24.50
CA VAL A 81 13.57 34.68 -24.06
C VAL A 81 12.98 34.18 -22.73
N ARG A 82 11.76 33.65 -22.81
CA ARG A 82 10.99 33.02 -21.73
C ARG A 82 10.26 31.80 -22.30
N PRO A 83 9.97 30.79 -21.47
CA PRO A 83 9.07 29.71 -21.85
C PRO A 83 7.72 30.25 -22.35
N LEU A 84 7.13 29.55 -23.31
CA LEU A 84 5.80 29.82 -23.81
C LEU A 84 4.80 29.53 -22.69
N ALA A 85 4.13 30.59 -22.23
CA ALA A 85 3.10 30.54 -21.22
C ALA A 85 1.74 30.74 -21.88
N VAL A 86 0.87 29.73 -21.77
CA VAL A 86 -0.52 29.83 -22.20
C VAL A 86 -1.37 30.19 -20.98
N PRO A 87 -1.95 31.40 -20.90
CA PRO A 87 -2.72 31.81 -19.73
C PRO A 87 -3.96 30.94 -19.55
N THR A 88 -4.40 30.74 -18.31
CA THR A 88 -5.71 30.13 -18.01
C THR A 88 -6.81 31.17 -17.85
N LEU A 89 -8.05 30.70 -17.72
CA LEU A 89 -9.22 31.59 -17.63
C LEU A 89 -9.09 32.61 -16.47
N PRO A 90 -9.27 33.91 -16.75
CA PRO A 90 -9.22 34.93 -15.71
C PRO A 90 -10.29 34.70 -14.64
N GLY A 91 -9.90 34.71 -13.36
CA GLY A 91 -10.81 34.59 -12.23
C GLY A 91 -11.18 33.16 -11.84
N GLU A 92 -10.62 32.16 -12.52
CA GLU A 92 -10.68 30.76 -12.07
C GLU A 92 -9.47 30.40 -11.20
N PRO A 93 -9.60 29.40 -10.31
CA PRO A 93 -8.47 28.89 -9.56
C PRO A 93 -7.37 28.32 -10.48
N HIS A 94 -6.17 28.18 -9.93
CA HIS A 94 -4.96 27.71 -10.59
C HIS A 94 -5.14 26.38 -11.35
N PRO A 95 -4.65 26.18 -12.60
CA PRO A 95 -4.85 24.93 -13.33
C PRO A 95 -4.19 23.72 -12.66
N THR A 96 -4.90 22.60 -12.54
CA THR A 96 -4.35 21.38 -11.90
C THR A 96 -4.52 20.10 -12.70
N MET A 97 -5.45 20.04 -13.65
CA MET A 97 -5.68 18.83 -14.45
C MET A 97 -5.51 19.13 -15.93
N LEU A 98 -4.85 18.22 -16.64
CA LEU A 98 -4.68 18.26 -18.09
C LEU A 98 -5.09 16.92 -18.67
N ALA A 99 -5.79 16.95 -19.79
CA ALA A 99 -6.11 15.76 -20.58
C ALA A 99 -5.83 16.04 -22.06
N SER A 100 -5.28 15.05 -22.75
CA SER A 100 -5.00 15.13 -24.19
C SER A 100 -5.34 13.82 -24.87
N VAL A 101 -5.75 13.92 -26.14
CA VAL A 101 -5.99 12.76 -26.99
C VAL A 101 -5.84 13.12 -28.46
N GLY A 102 -5.35 12.18 -29.27
CA GLY A 102 -5.30 12.35 -30.71
C GLY A 102 -6.70 12.32 -31.33
N LEU A 103 -6.87 13.02 -32.45
CA LEU A 103 -8.14 13.02 -33.20
C LEU A 103 -8.22 11.91 -34.26
N HIS A 104 -7.13 11.17 -34.49
CA HIS A 104 -7.10 10.02 -35.41
C HIS A 104 -7.58 10.31 -36.85
N ASP A 105 -7.45 11.54 -37.32
CA ASP A 105 -7.76 12.00 -38.68
C ASP A 105 -6.65 11.76 -39.71
N GLY A 106 -5.64 10.97 -39.34
CA GLY A 106 -4.57 10.53 -40.21
C GLY A 106 -3.33 11.43 -40.13
N GLN A 107 -2.57 11.41 -41.22
CA GLN A 107 -1.37 12.22 -41.41
C GLN A 107 -1.62 13.26 -42.51
N ASN A 108 -0.96 14.40 -42.43
CA ASN A 108 -0.81 15.34 -43.53
C ASN A 108 -0.19 14.66 -44.76
N ALA A 109 -0.26 15.32 -45.92
CA ALA A 109 0.29 14.80 -47.18
C ALA A 109 1.80 14.49 -47.13
N ASP A 110 2.52 15.01 -46.13
CA ASP A 110 3.93 14.77 -45.85
C ASP A 110 4.19 13.65 -44.82
N GLY A 111 3.14 12.98 -44.33
CA GLY A 111 3.23 11.91 -43.34
C GLY A 111 3.31 12.39 -41.88
N THR A 112 3.16 13.68 -41.61
CA THR A 112 3.15 14.21 -40.23
C THR A 112 1.76 14.11 -39.61
N GLY A 113 1.66 13.93 -38.29
CA GLY A 113 0.35 13.91 -37.61
C GLY A 113 -0.38 15.26 -37.73
N LEU A 114 -1.62 15.30 -37.25
CA LEU A 114 -2.33 16.55 -36.98
C LEU A 114 -2.30 16.87 -35.48
N PRO A 115 -2.55 18.14 -35.08
CA PRO A 115 -2.58 18.53 -33.66
C PRO A 115 -3.64 17.79 -32.85
N ASP A 116 -3.29 17.42 -31.62
CA ASP A 116 -4.15 16.72 -30.67
C ASP A 116 -5.07 17.69 -29.92
N LEU A 117 -6.15 17.15 -29.34
CA LEU A 117 -6.96 17.85 -28.36
C LEU A 117 -6.15 18.01 -27.06
N LEU A 118 -6.15 19.22 -26.49
CA LEU A 118 -5.59 19.50 -25.16
C LEU A 118 -6.59 20.33 -24.37
N VAL A 119 -7.02 19.81 -23.22
CA VAL A 119 -7.96 20.47 -22.31
C VAL A 119 -7.32 20.65 -20.95
N VAL A 120 -7.57 21.81 -20.33
CA VAL A 120 -7.18 22.15 -18.97
C VAL A 120 -8.42 22.35 -18.09
N VAL A 121 -8.32 21.90 -16.85
CA VAL A 121 -9.34 22.09 -15.82
C VAL A 121 -8.68 22.60 -14.54
N SER A 122 -9.32 23.60 -13.94
CA SER A 122 -8.95 24.14 -12.65
C SER A 122 -9.67 23.42 -11.50
N PRO A 123 -9.04 23.23 -10.34
CA PRO A 123 -9.60 22.50 -9.21
C PRO A 123 -10.83 23.24 -8.69
N GLY A 124 -11.92 22.50 -8.45
CA GLY A 124 -13.19 23.09 -8.02
C GLY A 124 -13.94 23.86 -9.12
N SER A 125 -13.43 23.90 -10.36
CA SER A 125 -14.12 24.48 -11.51
C SER A 125 -15.04 23.44 -12.17
N SER A 126 -16.09 23.92 -12.82
CA SER A 126 -16.97 23.16 -13.72
C SER A 126 -16.64 23.40 -15.19
N ARG A 127 -15.56 24.12 -15.51
CA ARG A 127 -15.29 24.60 -16.87
C ARG A 127 -14.12 23.86 -17.50
N LEU A 128 -14.32 23.49 -18.76
CA LEU A 128 -13.28 22.93 -19.61
C LEU A 128 -12.71 24.03 -20.49
N GLN A 129 -11.42 24.30 -20.34
CA GLN A 129 -10.71 25.24 -21.21
C GLN A 129 -9.94 24.47 -22.28
N LEU A 130 -10.24 24.79 -23.54
CA LEU A 130 -9.56 24.22 -24.70
C LEU A 130 -8.29 25.03 -25.02
N VAL A 131 -7.17 24.34 -25.21
CA VAL A 131 -5.88 24.95 -25.58
C VAL A 131 -5.67 24.81 -27.08
N ALA A 132 -5.57 25.93 -27.79
CA ALA A 132 -5.36 25.95 -29.23
C ALA A 132 -3.91 25.58 -29.59
N THR A 133 -3.70 24.32 -29.95
CA THR A 133 -2.40 23.75 -30.34
C THR A 133 -2.23 23.65 -31.86
N TRP A 134 -3.24 24.05 -32.64
CA TRP A 134 -3.30 23.94 -34.11
C TRP A 134 -3.08 25.27 -34.84
N ASP A 135 -2.78 26.35 -34.12
CA ASP A 135 -2.51 27.66 -34.70
C ASP A 135 -1.23 28.29 -34.10
N LEU A 136 -0.29 28.63 -34.98
CA LEU A 136 0.97 29.30 -34.63
C LEU A 136 0.78 30.79 -34.32
N ALA A 137 -0.29 31.41 -34.82
CA ALA A 137 -0.53 32.84 -34.70
C ALA A 137 -1.07 33.22 -33.34
N THR A 138 -1.84 32.33 -32.69
CA THR A 138 -2.55 32.68 -31.46
C THR A 138 -1.83 32.23 -30.21
N HIS A 139 -1.30 31.00 -30.04
CA HIS A 139 -0.77 30.50 -28.73
C HIS A 139 -1.62 30.86 -27.50
N VAL A 140 -2.87 31.25 -27.72
CA VAL A 140 -3.76 31.95 -26.81
C VAL A 140 -5.06 31.18 -26.91
N VAL A 141 -5.51 30.73 -25.74
CA VAL A 141 -6.90 30.38 -25.43
C VAL A 141 -7.83 31.13 -26.37
N GLN A 142 -8.58 30.42 -27.23
CA GLN A 142 -9.49 31.04 -28.20
C GLN A 142 -10.13 32.32 -27.61
N PRO A 143 -9.74 33.53 -28.05
CA PRO A 143 -10.40 34.75 -27.59
C PRO A 143 -11.41 35.20 -28.65
N PRO A 144 -12.65 35.54 -28.28
CA PRO A 144 -13.54 34.96 -27.30
C PRO A 144 -14.73 34.33 -28.05
N ALA A 145 -14.62 33.08 -28.47
CA ALA A 145 -15.77 32.28 -28.91
C ALA A 145 -15.31 30.86 -29.28
N PRO A 146 -15.99 29.84 -28.74
CA PRO A 146 -16.97 29.94 -27.65
C PRO A 146 -16.24 30.11 -26.32
N ASP A 147 -16.96 30.66 -25.34
CA ASP A 147 -16.57 30.62 -23.92
C ASP A 147 -16.05 29.23 -23.52
N PRO A 148 -15.19 29.13 -22.48
CA PRO A 148 -14.86 27.85 -21.90
C PRO A 148 -16.14 27.06 -21.63
N LEU A 149 -16.10 25.76 -21.94
CA LEU A 149 -17.30 24.96 -21.90
C LEU A 149 -17.72 24.76 -20.43
N ASP A 150 -18.77 25.46 -20.02
CA ASP A 150 -19.27 25.43 -18.65
C ASP A 150 -20.19 24.23 -18.42
N LEU A 151 -19.64 23.20 -17.78
CA LEU A 151 -20.39 22.01 -17.38
C LEU A 151 -21.36 22.32 -16.23
N GLY A 152 -21.21 23.46 -15.55
CA GLY A 152 -22.12 23.91 -14.49
C GLY A 152 -23.53 24.20 -15.01
N ALA A 153 -23.68 24.49 -16.31
CA ALA A 153 -24.99 24.58 -16.95
C ALA A 153 -25.70 23.22 -17.03
N LEU A 154 -24.96 22.12 -17.12
CA LEU A 154 -25.48 20.75 -17.12
C LEU A 154 -25.72 20.26 -15.68
N ALA A 155 -24.76 20.52 -14.80
CA ALA A 155 -24.78 20.09 -13.40
C ALA A 155 -24.45 21.26 -12.47
N PRO A 156 -25.47 22.07 -12.09
CA PRO A 156 -25.26 23.25 -11.25
C PRO A 156 -24.58 22.91 -9.91
N GLY A 157 -23.46 23.58 -9.63
CA GLY A 157 -22.70 23.42 -8.38
C GLY A 157 -21.77 22.22 -8.33
N ALA A 158 -21.73 21.39 -9.38
CA ALA A 158 -20.81 20.25 -9.45
C ALA A 158 -19.38 20.71 -9.81
N GLN A 159 -18.39 20.10 -9.17
CA GLN A 159 -16.97 20.36 -9.41
C GLN A 159 -16.36 19.19 -10.19
N VAL A 160 -15.42 19.47 -11.08
CA VAL A 160 -14.66 18.40 -11.75
C VAL A 160 -13.67 17.77 -10.76
N LEU A 161 -13.76 16.45 -10.60
CA LEU A 161 -12.90 15.64 -9.72
C LEU A 161 -11.78 14.94 -10.48
N SER A 162 -12.07 14.49 -11.70
CA SER A 162 -11.13 13.81 -12.59
C SER A 162 -11.52 14.06 -14.04
N VAL A 163 -10.54 14.08 -14.95
CA VAL A 163 -10.78 14.28 -16.38
C VAL A 163 -9.89 13.37 -17.20
N ILE A 164 -10.45 12.78 -18.25
CA ILE A 164 -9.73 12.01 -19.26
C ILE A 164 -10.22 12.40 -20.65
N ALA A 165 -9.34 12.32 -21.64
CA ALA A 165 -9.68 12.47 -23.04
C ALA A 165 -9.45 11.14 -23.75
N VAL A 166 -10.43 10.68 -24.51
CA VAL A 166 -10.48 9.38 -25.17
C VAL A 166 -10.95 9.55 -26.62
N PRO A 167 -10.63 8.63 -27.55
CA PRO A 167 -11.15 8.69 -28.90
C PRO A 167 -12.68 8.45 -28.93
N VAL A 168 -13.36 9.04 -29.91
CA VAL A 168 -14.77 8.70 -30.18
C VAL A 168 -14.82 7.41 -30.99
N LEU A 169 -15.66 6.46 -30.60
CA LEU A 169 -15.88 5.23 -31.36
C LEU A 169 -17.12 5.32 -32.25
N GLU A 170 -17.03 4.76 -33.44
CA GLU A 170 -18.13 4.59 -34.39
C GLU A 170 -18.25 3.12 -34.83
N PRO A 171 -19.46 2.65 -35.21
CA PRO A 171 -19.63 1.30 -35.73
C PRO A 171 -18.72 1.06 -36.94
N GLY A 172 -17.95 -0.02 -36.90
CA GLY A 172 -17.09 -0.44 -38.00
C GLY A 172 -17.87 -1.02 -39.19
N ALA A 173 -17.14 -1.30 -40.28
CA ALA A 173 -17.72 -1.93 -41.47
C ALA A 173 -18.27 -3.35 -41.19
N THR A 174 -17.76 -4.02 -40.17
CA THR A 174 -18.22 -5.33 -39.72
C THR A 174 -19.13 -5.18 -38.51
N ALA A 175 -20.29 -5.83 -38.54
CA ALA A 175 -21.22 -5.81 -37.41
C ALA A 175 -20.55 -6.31 -36.13
N GLY A 176 -20.68 -5.54 -35.05
CA GLY A 176 -20.06 -5.84 -33.75
C GLY A 176 -18.60 -5.41 -33.61
N THR A 177 -18.03 -4.75 -34.63
CA THR A 177 -16.72 -4.10 -34.52
C THR A 177 -16.89 -2.60 -34.33
N TRP A 178 -15.97 -2.00 -33.59
CA TRP A 178 -15.88 -0.56 -33.39
C TRP A 178 -14.56 -0.06 -33.95
N GLN A 179 -14.57 1.14 -34.50
CA GLN A 179 -13.38 1.82 -34.97
C GLN A 179 -13.34 3.23 -34.41
N VAL A 180 -12.14 3.77 -34.24
CA VAL A 180 -11.96 5.16 -33.84
C VAL A 180 -12.44 6.07 -34.97
N ALA A 181 -13.33 7.01 -34.62
CA ALA A 181 -13.89 7.99 -35.52
C ALA A 181 -12.82 9.04 -35.90
N PRO A 182 -12.42 9.13 -37.17
CA PRO A 182 -11.41 10.09 -37.59
C PRO A 182 -11.89 11.54 -37.37
N GLY A 183 -10.99 12.38 -36.85
CA GLY A 183 -11.24 13.79 -36.60
C GLY A 183 -12.09 14.06 -35.36
N LYS A 184 -12.30 13.08 -34.48
CA LYS A 184 -13.14 13.22 -33.28
C LYS A 184 -12.44 12.72 -32.03
N ALA A 185 -12.72 13.42 -30.93
CA ALA A 185 -12.21 13.13 -29.60
C ALA A 185 -13.32 13.36 -28.58
N ARG A 186 -13.24 12.72 -27.42
CA ARG A 186 -14.22 12.81 -26.34
C ARG A 186 -13.51 13.17 -25.05
N VAL A 187 -14.03 14.16 -24.34
CA VAL A 187 -13.62 14.48 -22.97
C VAL A 187 -14.67 13.95 -22.02
N VAL A 188 -14.23 13.21 -21.03
CA VAL A 188 -15.05 12.70 -19.94
C VAL A 188 -14.55 13.31 -18.64
N ALA A 189 -15.39 14.10 -18.00
CA ALA A 189 -15.12 14.72 -16.72
C ALA A 189 -15.99 14.07 -15.64
N SER A 190 -15.37 13.50 -14.61
CA SER A 190 -16.05 13.14 -13.37
C SER A 190 -16.46 14.41 -12.64
N LEU A 191 -17.74 14.47 -12.25
CA LEU A 191 -18.32 15.57 -11.51
C LEU A 191 -18.73 15.11 -10.11
N ALA A 192 -18.56 16.00 -9.12
CA ALA A 192 -19.13 15.82 -7.80
C ALA A 192 -20.65 15.58 -7.89
N GLY A 193 -21.17 14.68 -7.04
CA GLY A 193 -22.58 14.29 -7.09
C GLY A 193 -22.90 13.12 -8.03
N GLU A 194 -21.94 12.20 -8.21
CA GLU A 194 -22.16 10.87 -8.82
C GLU A 194 -22.46 10.86 -10.33
N ARG A 195 -21.84 11.78 -11.10
CA ARG A 195 -22.10 11.97 -12.52
C ARG A 195 -20.83 12.11 -13.34
N LEU A 196 -20.91 11.78 -14.63
CA LEU A 196 -19.94 12.19 -15.63
C LEU A 196 -20.56 13.22 -16.58
N ALA A 197 -19.78 14.22 -16.97
CA ALA A 197 -20.06 15.03 -18.16
C ALA A 197 -19.22 14.53 -19.33
N VAL A 198 -19.87 14.33 -20.47
CA VAL A 198 -19.25 13.82 -21.69
C VAL A 198 -19.42 14.86 -22.79
N VAL A 199 -18.31 15.22 -23.41
CA VAL A 199 -18.23 16.25 -24.44
C VAL A 199 -17.45 15.69 -25.62
N ASP A 200 -18.10 15.59 -26.77
CA ASP A 200 -17.41 15.25 -28.02
C ASP A 200 -16.85 16.53 -28.65
N PHE A 201 -15.67 16.42 -29.25
CA PHE A 201 -14.98 17.45 -30.00
C PHE A 201 -14.69 16.92 -31.40
N ALA A 202 -14.74 17.80 -32.39
CA ALA A 202 -14.39 17.46 -33.76
C ALA A 202 -13.48 18.50 -34.40
N ARG A 203 -12.59 18.04 -35.28
CA ARG A 203 -11.85 18.92 -36.18
C ARG A 203 -12.79 19.58 -37.18
N GLN A 204 -12.67 20.89 -37.28
CA GLN A 204 -13.41 21.74 -38.20
C GLN A 204 -12.67 21.84 -39.55
N PRO A 205 -13.36 22.26 -40.64
CA PRO A 205 -12.73 22.40 -41.95
C PRO A 205 -11.54 23.39 -42.01
N ASP A 206 -11.46 24.32 -41.06
CA ASP A 206 -10.35 25.27 -40.93
C ASP A 206 -9.16 24.72 -40.12
N GLY A 207 -9.23 23.44 -39.71
CA GLY A 207 -8.22 22.77 -38.90
C GLY A 207 -8.38 22.94 -37.39
N SER A 208 -9.26 23.86 -36.96
CA SER A 208 -9.54 24.08 -35.53
C SER A 208 -10.28 22.91 -34.89
N ILE A 209 -10.25 22.82 -33.57
CA ILE A 209 -10.99 21.81 -32.81
C ILE A 209 -12.09 22.55 -32.03
N ALA A 210 -13.32 22.04 -32.08
CA ALA A 210 -14.45 22.62 -31.37
C ALA A 210 -15.40 21.52 -30.85
N PRO A 211 -16.21 21.79 -29.82
CA PRO A 211 -17.24 20.86 -29.36
C PRO A 211 -18.16 20.46 -30.52
N SER A 212 -18.41 19.16 -30.67
CA SER A 212 -19.31 18.58 -31.64
C SER A 212 -20.51 17.95 -30.94
N GLY A 213 -21.68 18.56 -31.07
CA GLY A 213 -22.91 18.10 -30.41
C GLY A 213 -23.16 18.78 -29.06
N THR A 214 -24.22 18.32 -28.38
CA THR A 214 -24.58 18.83 -27.05
C THR A 214 -23.87 17.99 -25.99
N PRO A 215 -23.18 18.61 -25.02
CA PRO A 215 -22.67 17.88 -23.85
C PRO A 215 -23.76 17.06 -23.17
N ALA A 216 -23.40 15.87 -22.70
CA ALA A 216 -24.34 14.94 -22.09
C ALA A 216 -23.90 14.56 -20.68
N LEU A 217 -24.87 14.27 -19.82
CA LEU A 217 -24.63 13.75 -18.49
C LEU A 217 -24.86 12.24 -18.46
N GLN A 218 -24.00 11.54 -17.73
CA GLN A 218 -24.14 10.14 -17.38
C GLN A 218 -24.25 10.06 -15.85
N ASP A 219 -25.44 9.72 -15.35
CA ASP A 219 -25.61 9.38 -13.94
C ASP A 219 -24.99 8.01 -13.66
N LEU A 220 -24.24 7.88 -12.56
CA LEU A 220 -23.56 6.64 -12.16
C LEU A 220 -24.12 6.04 -10.87
N GLY A 221 -24.55 6.89 -9.93
CA GLY A 221 -24.97 6.44 -8.60
C GLY A 221 -23.82 6.17 -7.62
N PHE A 222 -22.60 6.60 -7.96
CA PHE A 222 -21.39 6.59 -7.11
C PHE A 222 -20.42 7.70 -7.53
N GLU A 223 -19.58 8.17 -6.62
CA GLU A 223 -18.62 9.25 -6.89
C GLU A 223 -17.33 8.72 -7.53
N VAL A 224 -16.90 9.31 -8.65
CA VAL A 224 -15.72 8.85 -9.39
C VAL A 224 -14.49 9.70 -9.05
N LEU A 225 -13.47 9.07 -8.48
CA LEU A 225 -12.23 9.73 -8.05
C LEU A 225 -11.14 9.72 -9.12
N SER A 226 -11.10 8.68 -9.95
CA SER A 226 -10.10 8.51 -11.01
C SER A 226 -10.70 7.77 -12.20
N LEU A 227 -10.34 8.20 -13.40
CA LEU A 227 -10.76 7.61 -14.66
C LEU A 227 -9.56 7.01 -15.40
N ALA A 228 -9.79 5.89 -16.07
CA ALA A 228 -8.83 5.28 -16.98
C ALA A 228 -9.53 4.72 -18.22
N GLU A 229 -8.82 4.72 -19.33
CA GLU A 229 -9.29 4.19 -20.61
C GLU A 229 -8.78 2.76 -20.83
N SER A 230 -9.60 1.89 -21.44
CA SER A 230 -9.10 0.62 -21.95
C SER A 230 -8.16 0.84 -23.15
N PRO A 231 -7.12 0.01 -23.33
CA PRO A 231 -6.30 0.04 -24.53
C PRO A 231 -7.06 -0.20 -25.85
N ASP A 232 -8.29 -0.72 -25.79
CA ASP A 232 -9.17 -0.92 -26.95
C ASP A 232 -10.14 0.27 -27.17
N HIS A 233 -10.10 1.28 -26.29
CA HIS A 233 -10.91 2.51 -26.32
C HIS A 233 -12.43 2.30 -26.12
N ASP A 234 -12.86 1.06 -25.95
CA ASP A 234 -14.26 0.62 -25.85
C ASP A 234 -14.82 0.57 -24.42
N ARG A 235 -13.96 0.82 -23.43
CA ARG A 235 -14.30 0.84 -22.02
C ARG A 235 -13.64 2.01 -21.31
N LEU A 236 -14.35 2.55 -20.33
CA LEU A 236 -13.78 3.41 -19.30
C LEU A 236 -13.87 2.71 -17.96
N TYR A 237 -12.86 2.90 -17.13
CA TYR A 237 -12.80 2.39 -15.77
C TYR A 237 -12.82 3.57 -14.81
N ALA A 238 -13.69 3.49 -13.80
CA ALA A 238 -13.92 4.53 -12.83
C ALA A 238 -13.64 4.00 -11.41
N ALA A 239 -12.58 4.48 -10.78
CA ALA A 239 -12.29 4.19 -9.37
C ALA A 239 -13.23 4.98 -8.46
N THR A 240 -13.76 4.30 -7.44
CA THR A 240 -14.65 4.87 -6.44
C THR A 240 -14.43 4.22 -5.07
N VAL A 241 -14.61 5.00 -4.01
CA VAL A 241 -14.67 4.48 -2.63
C VAL A 241 -16.05 3.93 -2.29
N ASP A 242 -17.07 4.34 -3.04
CA ASP A 242 -18.45 3.93 -2.84
C ASP A 242 -18.71 2.54 -3.43
N GLU A 243 -19.91 2.05 -3.17
CA GLU A 243 -20.42 0.86 -3.82
C GLU A 243 -20.81 1.19 -5.27
N VAL A 244 -20.31 0.43 -6.24
CA VAL A 244 -20.50 0.75 -7.68
C VAL A 244 -21.97 0.60 -8.10
N ILE A 245 -22.68 -0.36 -7.51
CA ILE A 245 -24.12 -0.55 -7.69
C ILE A 245 -24.73 -0.63 -6.28
N PRO A 246 -25.50 0.38 -5.84
CA PRO A 246 -26.04 0.41 -4.49
C PRO A 246 -26.80 -0.88 -4.10
N GLY A 247 -26.37 -1.53 -3.02
CA GLY A 247 -26.94 -2.77 -2.49
C GLY A 247 -26.45 -4.09 -3.11
N SER A 248 -25.51 -4.05 -4.06
CA SER A 248 -24.83 -5.22 -4.65
C SER A 248 -23.77 -5.89 -3.75
N GLY A 249 -23.21 -5.18 -2.78
CA GLY A 249 -22.00 -5.51 -2.02
C GLY A 249 -20.68 -5.35 -2.79
N VAL A 250 -20.69 -4.80 -4.02
CA VAL A 250 -19.51 -4.74 -4.89
C VAL A 250 -18.83 -3.36 -4.84
N PHE A 251 -17.55 -3.35 -4.51
CA PHE A 251 -16.73 -2.14 -4.37
C PHE A 251 -15.54 -2.19 -5.33
N GLY A 252 -15.02 -1.01 -5.69
CA GLY A 252 -13.75 -0.91 -6.41
C GLY A 252 -13.86 -0.09 -7.67
N VAL A 253 -14.19 -0.73 -8.79
CA VAL A 253 -14.14 -0.09 -10.11
C VAL A 253 -15.45 -0.27 -10.87
N GLY A 254 -16.01 0.83 -11.38
CA GLY A 254 -17.07 0.79 -12.40
C GLY A 254 -16.47 0.68 -13.79
N GLU A 255 -16.89 -0.31 -14.57
CA GLU A 255 -16.61 -0.44 -15.99
C GLU A 255 -17.78 0.14 -16.79
N LEU A 256 -17.50 1.13 -17.65
CA LEU A 256 -18.47 1.77 -18.52
C LEU A 256 -18.24 1.34 -19.97
N ASP A 257 -19.30 0.90 -20.64
CA ASP A 257 -19.27 0.59 -22.08
C ASP A 257 -19.44 1.86 -22.92
N THR A 258 -18.33 2.38 -23.47
CA THR A 258 -18.31 3.63 -24.24
C THR A 258 -18.82 3.48 -25.67
N THR A 259 -19.10 2.26 -26.11
CA THR A 259 -19.66 1.96 -27.43
C THR A 259 -21.16 2.24 -27.50
N ALA A 260 -21.84 2.30 -26.34
CA ALA A 260 -23.22 2.72 -26.24
C ALA A 260 -23.38 4.25 -26.42
N ALA A 261 -24.63 4.68 -26.61
CA ALA A 261 -24.95 6.09 -26.72
C ALA A 261 -24.58 6.84 -25.43
N VAL A 262 -24.00 8.04 -25.60
CA VAL A 262 -23.59 8.90 -24.48
C VAL A 262 -24.79 9.23 -23.60
N GLY A 263 -24.60 9.18 -22.27
CA GLY A 263 -25.65 9.38 -21.27
C GLY A 263 -26.48 8.12 -20.99
N ALA A 264 -26.19 7.01 -21.66
CA ALA A 264 -26.78 5.71 -21.42
C ALA A 264 -25.73 4.58 -21.47
N TRP A 265 -24.49 4.86 -21.04
CA TRP A 265 -23.43 3.85 -20.96
C TRP A 265 -23.79 2.81 -19.89
N PRO A 266 -23.90 1.53 -20.26
CA PRO A 266 -24.01 0.45 -19.28
C PRO A 266 -22.82 0.48 -18.31
N VAL A 267 -23.11 0.38 -17.02
CA VAL A 267 -22.11 0.25 -15.97
C VAL A 267 -22.12 -1.18 -15.44
N ARG A 268 -20.94 -1.80 -15.39
CA ARG A 268 -20.69 -3.09 -14.75
C ARG A 268 -19.74 -2.89 -13.57
N ALA A 269 -20.08 -3.45 -12.42
CA ALA A 269 -19.20 -3.41 -11.25
C ALA A 269 -18.08 -4.45 -11.37
N LEU A 270 -16.85 -4.04 -11.08
CA LEU A 270 -15.69 -4.91 -10.95
C LEU A 270 -15.25 -4.95 -9.48
N ASP A 271 -15.30 -6.14 -8.87
CA ASP A 271 -15.11 -6.31 -7.43
C ASP A 271 -13.63 -6.31 -7.04
N ALA A 272 -13.17 -5.19 -6.48
CA ALA A 272 -11.87 -5.05 -5.81
C ALA A 272 -11.93 -5.41 -4.32
N ARG A 273 -13.10 -5.87 -3.82
CA ARG A 273 -13.45 -6.19 -2.43
C ARG A 273 -13.49 -5.00 -1.46
N VAL A 274 -12.92 -3.86 -1.83
CA VAL A 274 -12.93 -2.58 -1.10
C VAL A 274 -12.93 -1.42 -2.09
N GLY A 275 -13.24 -0.21 -1.61
CA GLY A 275 -13.17 1.02 -2.42
C GLY A 275 -11.76 1.26 -3.00
N THR A 276 -11.68 2.01 -4.10
CA THR A 276 -10.43 2.36 -4.79
C THR A 276 -10.35 3.86 -5.06
N THR A 277 -9.13 4.40 -5.08
CA THR A 277 -8.91 5.85 -5.30
C THR A 277 -8.25 6.17 -6.63
N LEU A 278 -7.52 5.21 -7.21
CA LEU A 278 -6.86 5.34 -8.50
C LEU A 278 -7.12 4.10 -9.35
N VAL A 279 -7.26 4.28 -10.66
CA VAL A 279 -7.41 3.18 -11.61
C VAL A 279 -6.56 3.43 -12.85
N ALA A 280 -6.07 2.35 -13.44
CA ALA A 280 -5.45 2.33 -14.76
C ALA A 280 -5.71 0.98 -15.43
N ALA A 281 -5.65 0.91 -16.76
CA ALA A 281 -5.84 -0.34 -17.49
C ALA A 281 -4.73 -0.55 -18.51
N ALA A 282 -4.33 -1.81 -18.70
CA ALA A 282 -3.33 -2.18 -19.70
C ALA A 282 -3.58 -3.57 -20.25
N LYS A 283 -3.14 -3.76 -21.49
CA LYS A 283 -2.99 -5.06 -22.13
C LYS A 283 -1.59 -5.56 -21.85
N VAL A 284 -1.47 -6.63 -21.07
CA VAL A 284 -0.19 -7.19 -20.64
C VAL A 284 -0.06 -8.64 -21.08
N THR A 285 1.14 -9.02 -21.47
CA THR A 285 1.52 -10.44 -21.57
C THR A 285 2.15 -10.81 -20.25
N GLU A 286 1.40 -11.52 -19.43
CA GLU A 286 1.82 -11.90 -18.08
C GLU A 286 2.91 -12.97 -18.12
N ARG A 287 3.79 -12.95 -17.12
CA ARG A 287 4.81 -13.98 -16.96
C ARG A 287 4.15 -15.28 -16.51
N PHE A 288 4.43 -16.37 -17.23
CA PHE A 288 3.96 -17.69 -16.84
C PHE A 288 4.70 -18.19 -15.59
N VAL A 289 3.95 -18.54 -14.55
CA VAL A 289 4.46 -19.25 -13.36
C VAL A 289 4.16 -20.74 -13.58
N GLY A 290 5.19 -21.59 -13.64
CA GLY A 290 5.00 -23.04 -13.72
C GLY A 290 5.17 -23.70 -15.09
N VAL A 291 6.14 -23.25 -15.91
CA VAL A 291 6.56 -24.04 -17.09
C VAL A 291 7.03 -25.42 -16.59
N GLN A 292 6.24 -26.46 -16.85
CA GLN A 292 6.65 -27.84 -16.57
C GLN A 292 7.80 -28.22 -17.50
N ASP A 293 8.79 -28.94 -16.97
CA ASP A 293 9.87 -29.55 -17.74
C ASP A 293 9.28 -30.43 -18.86
N GLY A 294 9.27 -29.90 -20.10
CA GLY A 294 8.69 -30.57 -21.25
C GLY A 294 8.12 -29.63 -22.31
N ASP A 295 7.78 -28.38 -21.94
CA ASP A 295 7.22 -27.42 -22.88
C ASP A 295 8.32 -26.78 -23.75
N THR A 296 8.76 -27.53 -24.77
CA THR A 296 9.95 -27.24 -25.60
C THR A 296 10.05 -25.84 -26.20
N PHE A 297 8.95 -25.08 -26.27
CA PHE A 297 8.95 -23.70 -26.75
C PHE A 297 9.55 -22.69 -25.75
N CYS A 298 9.51 -23.02 -24.44
CA CYS A 298 9.94 -22.14 -23.35
C CYS A 298 11.38 -22.35 -22.85
N VAL A 299 11.99 -23.46 -23.24
CA VAL A 299 13.17 -24.04 -22.54
C VAL A 299 14.48 -23.25 -22.79
N ARG A 300 14.51 -22.27 -23.70
CA ARG A 300 15.79 -21.64 -24.11
C ARG A 300 16.16 -20.30 -23.47
N GLN A 301 15.28 -19.65 -22.71
CA GLN A 301 15.65 -18.42 -21.97
C GLN A 301 15.14 -18.44 -20.52
N PRO A 302 15.84 -19.12 -19.60
CA PRO A 302 15.48 -19.14 -18.19
C PRO A 302 15.60 -17.74 -17.58
N GLY A 303 14.46 -17.14 -17.21
CA GLY A 303 14.38 -15.86 -16.50
C GLY A 303 13.49 -14.78 -17.14
N GLU A 304 13.22 -14.86 -18.44
CA GLU A 304 12.56 -13.79 -19.21
C GLU A 304 11.39 -14.25 -20.10
N ALA A 305 11.06 -15.54 -20.13
CA ALA A 305 10.20 -16.08 -21.18
C ALA A 305 8.70 -15.70 -21.03
N PHE A 306 8.24 -14.78 -21.87
CA PHE A 306 6.83 -14.56 -22.21
C PHE A 306 6.38 -15.70 -23.14
N CYS A 307 5.97 -16.80 -22.52
CA CYS A 307 5.96 -18.13 -23.13
C CYS A 307 4.71 -18.51 -23.94
N LYS A 308 3.64 -17.73 -23.85
CA LYS A 308 2.37 -18.03 -24.51
C LYS A 308 2.30 -17.32 -25.87
N ALA A 309 1.46 -17.83 -26.77
CA ALA A 309 0.93 -17.05 -27.89
C ALA A 309 0.47 -15.67 -27.37
N PRO A 310 0.57 -14.58 -28.18
CA PRO A 310 0.48 -13.18 -27.76
C PRO A 310 -0.94 -12.74 -27.36
N ASN A 311 -1.63 -13.53 -26.55
CA ASN A 311 -2.86 -13.13 -25.91
C ASN A 311 -2.46 -12.14 -24.82
N GLN A 312 -2.47 -10.86 -25.20
CA GLN A 312 -2.41 -9.78 -24.25
C GLN A 312 -3.72 -9.76 -23.49
N ASP A 313 -3.65 -10.04 -22.20
CA ASP A 313 -4.82 -10.00 -21.36
C ASP A 313 -5.04 -8.56 -20.87
N LEU A 314 -6.28 -8.11 -20.93
CA LEU A 314 -6.67 -6.83 -20.35
C LEU A 314 -6.71 -6.97 -18.82
N ARG A 315 -5.97 -6.10 -18.14
CA ARG A 315 -5.95 -6.01 -16.68
C ARG A 315 -6.28 -4.59 -16.26
N VAL A 316 -7.05 -4.50 -15.19
CA VAL A 316 -7.37 -3.25 -14.51
C VAL A 316 -6.58 -3.22 -13.21
N TYR A 317 -5.79 -2.17 -13.02
CA TYR A 317 -4.96 -1.96 -11.85
C TYR A 317 -5.61 -0.87 -10.99
N ALA A 318 -6.06 -1.24 -9.80
CA ALA A 318 -6.82 -0.34 -8.93
C ALA A 318 -6.14 -0.20 -7.57
N PHE A 319 -5.82 1.04 -7.18
CA PHE A 319 -5.23 1.28 -5.86
C PHE A 319 -6.33 1.30 -4.81
N LEU A 320 -6.26 0.36 -3.87
CA LEU A 320 -7.26 0.18 -2.82
C LEU A 320 -7.21 1.35 -1.83
N ASP A 321 -8.37 1.83 -1.40
CA ASP A 321 -8.51 2.93 -0.45
C ASP A 321 -7.85 2.59 0.91
N PRO A 322 -6.80 3.32 1.32
CA PRO A 322 -6.13 3.13 2.61
C PRO A 322 -7.05 3.19 3.84
N ALA A 323 -8.22 3.84 3.75
CA ALA A 323 -9.18 3.89 4.84
C ALA A 323 -10.00 2.59 4.99
N ALA A 324 -10.13 1.81 3.91
CA ALA A 324 -10.90 0.57 3.86
C ALA A 324 -10.04 -0.70 3.80
N CYS A 325 -8.73 -0.58 3.57
CA CYS A 325 -7.77 -1.69 3.54
C CYS A 325 -6.77 -1.65 4.72
N GLY A 326 -5.89 -2.65 4.79
CA GLY A 326 -4.74 -2.65 5.71
C GLY A 326 -4.87 -3.61 6.87
N ARG A 327 -4.16 -3.33 7.97
CA ARG A 327 -3.89 -4.28 9.08
C ARG A 327 -5.13 -4.99 9.64
N SER A 328 -6.21 -4.25 9.79
CA SER A 328 -7.45 -4.73 10.40
C SER A 328 -8.58 -4.94 9.39
N ALA A 329 -8.31 -4.73 8.10
CA ALA A 329 -9.29 -4.87 7.04
C ALA A 329 -9.25 -6.26 6.40
N ARG A 330 -10.29 -6.59 5.63
CA ARG A 330 -10.36 -7.83 4.86
C ARG A 330 -9.27 -7.91 3.79
N MET A 331 -8.98 -6.79 3.14
CA MET A 331 -7.97 -6.68 2.09
C MET A 331 -6.69 -5.98 2.58
N PRO A 332 -5.49 -6.44 2.18
CA PRO A 332 -4.29 -5.63 2.32
C PRO A 332 -4.39 -4.37 1.47
N CYS A 333 -3.67 -3.31 1.85
CA CYS A 333 -3.55 -2.13 1.01
C CYS A 333 -2.53 -2.35 -0.11
N GLY A 334 -2.76 -1.69 -1.24
CA GLY A 334 -1.87 -1.77 -2.39
C GLY A 334 -2.60 -1.60 -3.71
N LEU A 335 -1.88 -1.90 -4.79
CA LEU A 335 -2.41 -1.93 -6.15
C LEU A 335 -2.97 -3.33 -6.45
N ALA A 336 -4.29 -3.46 -6.45
CA ALA A 336 -5.00 -4.68 -6.82
C ALA A 336 -4.99 -4.87 -8.34
N VAL A 337 -5.01 -6.14 -8.78
CA VAL A 337 -5.16 -6.51 -10.19
C VAL A 337 -6.52 -7.15 -10.35
N ILE A 338 -7.35 -6.56 -11.20
CA ILE A 338 -8.70 -6.99 -11.53
C ILE A 338 -8.67 -7.56 -12.94
N ASP A 339 -9.31 -8.71 -13.13
CA ASP A 339 -9.58 -9.29 -14.43
C ASP A 339 -11.00 -8.89 -14.86
N PRO A 340 -11.16 -7.98 -15.84
CA PRO A 340 -12.48 -7.59 -16.32
C PRO A 340 -13.29 -8.78 -16.86
N ALA A 341 -12.64 -9.85 -17.35
CA ALA A 341 -13.36 -11.02 -17.85
C ALA A 341 -14.08 -11.78 -16.71
N SER A 342 -13.43 -11.92 -15.55
CA SER A 342 -14.04 -12.54 -14.36
C SER A 342 -14.95 -11.59 -13.58
N GLY A 343 -14.75 -10.27 -13.72
CA GLY A 343 -15.49 -9.23 -12.99
C GLY A 343 -14.96 -8.99 -11.57
N GLY A 344 -13.80 -9.53 -11.22
CA GLY A 344 -13.21 -9.37 -9.89
C GLY A 344 -11.68 -9.45 -9.89
N LEU A 345 -11.10 -9.60 -8.71
CA LEU A 345 -9.66 -9.77 -8.54
C LEU A 345 -9.13 -10.93 -9.38
N LEU A 346 -7.97 -10.72 -10.01
CA LEU A 346 -7.26 -11.74 -10.78
C LEU A 346 -6.99 -12.96 -9.88
N ALA A 347 -7.22 -14.16 -10.37
CA ALA A 347 -6.90 -15.39 -9.64
C ALA A 347 -5.38 -15.48 -9.38
N ASP A 348 -4.99 -16.05 -8.24
CA ASP A 348 -3.58 -16.30 -7.96
C ASP A 348 -3.03 -17.33 -8.98
N PRO A 349 -2.00 -16.99 -9.77
CA PRO A 349 -1.45 -17.90 -10.76
C PRO A 349 -0.84 -19.18 -10.14
N THR A 350 -0.48 -19.19 -8.85
CA THR A 350 -0.02 -20.41 -8.18
C THR A 350 -1.18 -21.29 -7.68
N GLY A 351 -2.40 -20.74 -7.63
CA GLY A 351 -3.57 -21.38 -7.04
C GLY A 351 -3.54 -21.47 -5.51
N GLU A 352 -2.56 -20.85 -4.84
CA GLU A 352 -2.44 -20.87 -3.38
C GLU A 352 -3.43 -19.91 -2.70
N MET A 353 -3.90 -18.89 -3.42
CA MET A 353 -5.00 -18.00 -3.01
C MET A 353 -6.17 -18.00 -4.00
N PRO A 354 -7.37 -17.63 -3.52
CA PRO A 354 -8.50 -17.38 -4.43
C PRO A 354 -8.25 -16.21 -5.39
N TYR A 355 -7.37 -15.27 -5.02
CA TYR A 355 -6.99 -14.11 -5.83
C TYR A 355 -5.54 -13.68 -5.56
N LEU A 356 -4.93 -13.01 -6.54
CA LEU A 356 -3.62 -12.39 -6.46
C LEU A 356 -3.65 -11.25 -5.42
N PRO A 357 -2.72 -11.21 -4.45
CA PRO A 357 -2.78 -10.21 -3.41
C PRO A 357 -2.41 -8.84 -4.01
N PRO A 358 -3.02 -7.74 -3.54
CA PRO A 358 -2.61 -6.39 -3.92
C PRO A 358 -1.10 -6.18 -3.76
N MET A 359 -0.48 -5.60 -4.78
CA MET A 359 0.94 -5.21 -4.74
C MET A 359 1.10 -4.07 -3.75
N ALA A 360 1.70 -4.33 -2.58
CA ALA A 360 1.76 -3.30 -1.57
C ALA A 360 2.76 -2.19 -1.97
N VAL A 361 2.25 -0.97 -1.98
CA VAL A 361 2.96 0.26 -2.37
C VAL A 361 3.50 0.91 -1.10
N PRO A 362 4.76 1.40 -1.06
CA PRO A 362 5.37 1.85 0.19
C PRO A 362 4.77 3.13 0.78
N SER A 363 4.02 3.89 -0.04
CA SER A 363 3.34 5.12 0.32
C SER A 363 2.05 5.25 -0.50
N ILE A 364 1.18 6.20 -0.13
CA ILE A 364 -0.10 6.44 -0.81
C ILE A 364 0.19 7.09 -2.18
N PRO A 365 -0.11 6.43 -3.30
CA PRO A 365 -0.05 7.04 -4.62
C PRO A 365 -1.14 8.12 -4.76
N VAL A 366 -0.77 9.23 -5.39
CA VAL A 366 -1.67 10.33 -5.76
C VAL A 366 -1.97 10.34 -7.25
N ALA A 367 -1.14 9.69 -8.07
CA ALA A 367 -1.38 9.47 -9.48
C ALA A 367 -0.80 8.14 -9.95
N ILE A 368 -1.47 7.52 -10.92
CA ILE A 368 -1.02 6.33 -11.63
C ILE A 368 -0.95 6.63 -13.13
N SER A 369 0.14 6.25 -13.77
CA SER A 369 0.32 6.35 -15.21
C SER A 369 0.83 5.02 -15.73
N ILE A 370 0.24 4.50 -16.81
CA ILE A 370 0.61 3.21 -17.39
C ILE A 370 1.19 3.40 -18.80
N ALA A 371 2.19 2.58 -19.13
CA ALA A 371 2.69 2.40 -20.47
C ALA A 371 2.59 0.93 -20.88
N GLY A 372 2.01 0.67 -22.05
CA GLY A 372 2.09 -0.61 -22.75
C GLY A 372 3.44 -0.79 -23.46
N PRO A 373 3.64 -1.82 -24.29
CA PRO A 373 4.91 -2.05 -24.97
C PRO A 373 5.28 -0.89 -25.91
N THR A 374 6.59 -0.67 -26.13
CA THR A 374 7.07 0.39 -27.03
C THR A 374 6.71 0.07 -28.48
N ALA A 375 6.44 1.11 -29.27
CA ALA A 375 6.19 0.98 -30.70
C ALA A 375 7.39 0.37 -31.43
N LEU A 376 8.62 0.75 -31.02
CA LEU A 376 9.85 0.09 -31.46
C LEU A 376 10.58 -0.49 -30.23
N PRO A 377 10.85 -1.81 -30.18
CA PRO A 377 11.62 -2.40 -29.09
C PRO A 377 13.08 -1.90 -29.15
N PRO A 378 13.78 -1.78 -28.01
CA PRO A 378 15.19 -1.38 -28.00
C PRO A 378 16.06 -2.42 -28.74
N THR A 379 16.56 -2.09 -29.93
CA THR A 379 17.24 -3.05 -30.84
C THR A 379 18.74 -3.27 -30.56
N ASN A 380 19.19 -3.19 -29.32
CA ASN A 380 20.63 -3.00 -29.04
C ASN A 380 21.45 -4.29 -28.88
N GLU A 381 20.85 -5.49 -28.81
CA GLU A 381 21.63 -6.72 -28.68
C GLU A 381 21.46 -7.69 -29.87
N PRO A 382 22.57 -8.16 -30.48
CA PRO A 382 22.55 -9.21 -31.51
C PRO A 382 22.17 -10.56 -30.86
N GLY A 383 20.88 -10.75 -30.65
CA GLY A 383 20.26 -11.88 -29.96
C GLY A 383 18.77 -11.65 -29.67
N ASP A 384 18.35 -10.38 -29.55
CA ASP A 384 16.96 -9.98 -29.25
C ASP A 384 16.00 -10.04 -30.46
N ALA A 385 16.51 -10.37 -31.65
CA ALA A 385 15.70 -10.50 -32.87
C ALA A 385 14.65 -11.63 -32.79
N GLN A 386 14.74 -12.56 -31.83
CA GLN A 386 13.69 -13.55 -31.56
C GLN A 386 12.60 -13.04 -30.60
N LEU A 387 12.91 -12.11 -29.69
CA LEU A 387 11.94 -11.51 -28.77
C LEU A 387 11.08 -10.44 -29.45
N SER A 388 11.59 -9.79 -30.50
CA SER A 388 10.80 -8.87 -31.33
C SER A 388 9.63 -9.53 -32.07
N VAL A 389 9.62 -10.87 -32.19
CA VAL A 389 8.58 -11.64 -32.88
C VAL A 389 7.37 -11.94 -31.97
N ALA A 390 7.50 -11.77 -30.64
CA ALA A 390 6.50 -12.17 -29.64
C ALA A 390 5.53 -11.06 -29.19
N GLY A 391 5.51 -9.90 -29.86
CA GLY A 391 4.81 -8.70 -29.39
C GLY A 391 5.74 -7.89 -28.48
N GLY A 392 5.80 -6.57 -28.72
CA GLY A 392 6.82 -5.67 -28.15
C GLY A 392 7.03 -5.83 -26.64
N TYR A 393 8.25 -5.55 -26.20
CA TYR A 393 8.64 -5.50 -24.80
C TYR A 393 9.37 -4.18 -24.52
N MET A 394 9.41 -3.79 -23.26
CA MET A 394 10.25 -2.70 -22.77
C MET A 394 11.24 -3.21 -21.73
N LEU A 395 12.30 -2.42 -21.51
CA LEU A 395 13.26 -2.68 -20.45
C LEU A 395 12.88 -1.90 -19.20
N LEU A 396 13.00 -2.56 -18.06
CA LEU A 396 12.90 -1.98 -16.73
C LEU A 396 14.26 -2.21 -16.05
N ALA A 397 14.90 -1.16 -15.57
CA ALA A 397 16.28 -1.18 -15.06
C ALA A 397 16.32 -0.79 -13.57
N PRO A 398 15.80 -1.64 -12.67
CA PRO A 398 16.03 -1.44 -11.24
C PRO A 398 17.51 -1.62 -10.89
N GLY A 399 17.90 -1.18 -9.70
CA GLY A 399 19.27 -1.35 -9.20
C GLY A 399 19.72 -2.82 -9.12
N SER A 400 18.79 -3.80 -9.09
CA SER A 400 19.09 -5.23 -9.11
C SER A 400 19.52 -5.78 -10.47
N GLY A 401 19.28 -5.05 -11.58
CA GLY A 401 19.58 -5.47 -12.95
C GLY A 401 18.44 -5.13 -13.92
N GLN A 402 18.68 -5.21 -15.22
CA GLN A 402 17.61 -5.00 -16.21
C GLN A 402 16.69 -6.22 -16.31
N VAL A 403 15.39 -5.97 -16.49
CA VAL A 403 14.35 -6.98 -16.72
C VAL A 403 13.46 -6.53 -17.87
N LYS A 404 13.06 -7.47 -18.74
CA LYS A 404 12.10 -7.22 -19.83
C LYS A 404 10.67 -7.32 -19.32
N THR A 405 9.78 -6.42 -19.70
CA THR A 405 8.35 -6.42 -19.34
C THR A 405 7.47 -5.98 -20.51
N THR A 406 6.19 -6.32 -20.48
CA THR A 406 5.20 -5.90 -21.50
C THR A 406 4.32 -4.74 -21.04
N GLY A 407 4.46 -4.30 -19.78
CA GLY A 407 3.78 -3.12 -19.26
C GLY A 407 4.43 -2.60 -17.98
N VAL A 408 4.46 -1.27 -17.83
CA VAL A 408 4.95 -0.59 -16.63
C VAL A 408 3.92 0.41 -16.17
N ALA A 409 3.65 0.44 -14.85
CA ALA A 409 3.02 1.58 -14.22
C ALA A 409 4.05 2.41 -13.47
N VAL A 410 3.78 3.71 -13.40
CA VAL A 410 4.45 4.65 -12.53
C VAL A 410 3.44 5.17 -11.52
N LEU A 411 3.80 5.05 -10.24
CA LEU A 411 3.02 5.51 -9.09
C LEU A 411 3.71 6.72 -8.49
N ALA A 412 3.16 7.91 -8.69
CA ALA A 412 3.57 9.12 -7.98
C ALA A 412 3.00 9.07 -6.55
N SER A 413 3.86 9.09 -5.53
CA SER A 413 3.46 8.83 -4.15
C SER A 413 3.71 10.00 -3.20
N GLY A 414 2.87 10.11 -2.17
CA GLY A 414 2.90 11.17 -1.17
C GLY A 414 4.13 11.18 -0.26
N ASP A 415 5.08 10.24 -0.39
CA ASP A 415 6.38 10.30 0.28
C ASP A 415 7.48 10.97 -0.58
N GLY A 416 7.07 11.59 -1.68
CA GLY A 416 7.97 12.29 -2.59
C GLY A 416 8.69 11.40 -3.60
N ARG A 417 8.26 10.15 -3.71
CA ARG A 417 8.87 9.16 -4.58
C ARG A 417 7.94 8.73 -5.69
N VAL A 418 8.55 8.19 -6.73
CA VAL A 418 7.89 7.64 -7.90
C VAL A 418 8.28 6.18 -8.01
N TYR A 419 7.33 5.28 -7.75
CA TYR A 419 7.56 3.84 -7.81
C TYR A 419 7.23 3.30 -9.19
N MET A 420 8.04 2.36 -9.67
CA MET A 420 7.77 1.63 -10.92
C MET A 420 7.16 0.29 -10.59
N VAL A 421 6.09 -0.09 -11.27
CA VAL A 421 5.44 -1.40 -11.14
C VAL A 421 5.65 -2.16 -12.44
N ASP A 422 6.18 -3.37 -12.34
CA ASP A 422 6.23 -4.32 -13.44
C ASP A 422 4.86 -5.03 -13.54
N LEU A 423 4.05 -4.58 -14.49
CA LEU A 423 2.66 -5.03 -14.63
C LEU A 423 2.55 -6.49 -15.08
N ALA A 424 3.54 -6.97 -15.84
CA ALA A 424 3.58 -8.33 -16.34
C ALA A 424 4.03 -9.36 -15.28
N ARG A 425 4.67 -8.89 -14.20
CA ARG A 425 5.12 -9.73 -13.07
C ARG A 425 4.40 -9.39 -11.75
N TRP A 426 3.44 -8.46 -11.79
CA TRP A 426 2.68 -7.99 -10.64
C TRP A 426 3.54 -7.66 -9.41
N HIS A 427 4.59 -6.85 -9.56
CA HIS A 427 5.40 -6.41 -8.42
C HIS A 427 6.09 -5.05 -8.66
N ILE A 428 6.55 -4.43 -7.57
CA ILE A 428 7.46 -3.28 -7.61
C ILE A 428 8.89 -3.83 -7.56
N PRO A 429 9.72 -3.65 -8.61
CA PRO A 429 11.10 -4.15 -8.61
C PRO A 429 11.94 -3.56 -7.47
N LEU A 430 13.03 -4.24 -7.13
CA LEU A 430 13.89 -3.86 -6.01
C LEU A 430 15.23 -3.27 -6.50
N ASN A 431 15.71 -2.21 -5.85
CA ASN A 431 17.02 -1.62 -6.11
C ASN A 431 18.19 -2.52 -5.69
N GLY A 432 17.96 -3.46 -4.79
CA GLY A 432 18.95 -4.43 -4.35
C GLY A 432 18.28 -5.78 -4.21
N SER A 433 19.05 -6.84 -4.48
CA SER A 433 18.54 -8.19 -4.23
C SER A 433 18.42 -8.44 -2.73
N ILE A 434 17.23 -8.83 -2.30
CA ILE A 434 16.92 -9.26 -0.92
C ILE A 434 17.78 -10.45 -0.48
N LEU A 435 18.34 -11.20 -1.43
CA LEU A 435 19.17 -12.38 -1.21
C LEU A 435 20.68 -12.08 -1.15
N ARG A 436 21.15 -10.97 -1.74
CA ARG A 436 22.60 -10.77 -2.05
C ARG A 436 23.24 -9.51 -1.46
N THR A 437 22.46 -8.52 -1.04
CA THR A 437 22.97 -7.21 -0.60
C THR A 437 23.23 -7.15 0.92
N SER A 438 23.84 -6.07 1.43
CA SER A 438 23.94 -5.82 2.89
C SER A 438 22.58 -5.55 3.55
N SER A 439 21.58 -5.22 2.74
CA SER A 439 20.15 -5.16 3.06
C SER A 439 19.50 -6.53 2.93
N ARG A 440 20.04 -7.58 3.56
CA ARG A 440 19.34 -8.87 3.61
C ARG A 440 18.15 -8.78 4.55
N ALA A 441 17.14 -9.60 4.29
CA ALA A 441 16.18 -9.93 5.33
C ALA A 441 16.97 -10.48 6.53
N SER A 442 16.89 -9.79 7.67
CA SER A 442 17.64 -10.18 8.86
C SER A 442 16.90 -9.81 10.13
N VAL A 443 17.31 -10.40 11.24
CA VAL A 443 16.95 -9.91 12.57
C VAL A 443 18.10 -9.04 13.07
N THR A 444 17.84 -7.77 13.34
CA THR A 444 18.89 -6.77 13.59
C THR A 444 19.17 -6.55 15.08
N GLY A 445 18.34 -7.12 15.94
CA GLY A 445 18.55 -7.10 17.39
C GLY A 445 17.41 -7.76 18.14
N GLY A 446 17.61 -7.88 19.45
CA GLY A 446 16.57 -8.32 20.37
C GLY A 446 16.90 -8.00 21.81
N THR A 447 15.87 -7.90 22.63
CA THR A 447 15.96 -7.60 24.06
C THR A 447 14.99 -8.48 24.82
N VAL A 448 15.41 -8.93 26.01
CA VAL A 448 14.55 -9.63 26.96
C VAL A 448 14.29 -8.68 28.11
N PHE A 449 13.03 -8.50 28.45
CA PHE A 449 12.60 -7.79 29.63
C PHE A 449 12.04 -8.81 30.62
N SER A 450 12.68 -8.93 31.78
CA SER A 450 12.10 -9.57 32.95
C SER A 450 11.74 -8.49 33.96
N PRO A 451 10.50 -8.43 34.44
CA PRO A 451 10.14 -7.51 35.51
C PRO A 451 11.00 -7.80 36.73
N SER A 452 11.28 -6.79 37.54
CA SER A 452 11.96 -7.05 38.82
C SER A 452 10.95 -7.61 39.81
N LEU A 453 11.32 -8.70 40.49
CA LEU A 453 10.48 -9.29 41.52
C LEU A 453 10.59 -8.46 42.79
N VAL A 454 9.48 -7.90 43.24
CA VAL A 454 9.37 -7.19 44.51
C VAL A 454 8.98 -8.22 45.56
N VAL A 455 9.91 -8.57 46.45
CA VAL A 455 9.67 -9.51 47.56
C VAL A 455 9.74 -8.79 48.90
N PRO A 456 8.87 -9.13 49.87
CA PRO A 456 8.99 -8.59 51.23
C PRO A 456 10.38 -8.85 51.79
N ASP A 457 10.99 -7.83 52.40
CA ASP A 457 12.25 -7.99 53.10
C ASP A 457 12.02 -8.77 54.40
N PRO A 458 12.55 -10.00 54.53
CA PRO A 458 12.36 -10.78 55.75
C PRO A 458 13.03 -10.15 56.98
N GLU A 459 14.04 -9.29 56.78
CA GLU A 459 14.75 -8.61 57.87
C GLU A 459 14.09 -7.29 58.26
N ASN A 460 13.33 -6.67 57.35
CA ASN A 460 12.69 -5.37 57.54
C ASN A 460 11.20 -5.42 57.15
N PRO A 461 10.30 -5.84 58.06
CA PRO A 461 8.85 -5.88 57.81
C PRO A 461 8.34 -4.50 57.34
N GLY A 462 7.71 -4.46 56.17
CA GLY A 462 7.23 -3.23 55.53
C GLY A 462 8.18 -2.63 54.48
N GLN A 463 9.40 -3.17 54.32
CA GLN A 463 10.25 -2.89 53.17
C GLN A 463 10.17 -4.03 52.15
N TYR A 464 10.43 -3.70 50.87
CA TYR A 464 10.46 -4.66 49.79
C TYR A 464 11.82 -4.63 49.09
N LEU A 465 12.39 -5.80 48.86
CA LEU A 465 13.61 -5.99 48.08
C LEU A 465 13.26 -6.19 46.61
N VAL A 466 13.89 -5.41 45.74
CA VAL A 466 13.84 -5.59 44.29
C VAL A 466 14.90 -6.62 43.92
N LYS A 467 14.49 -7.87 43.70
CA LYS A 467 15.37 -8.93 43.23
C LYS A 467 15.26 -9.07 41.71
N PRO A 468 16.38 -9.28 40.98
CA PRO A 468 16.28 -9.63 39.57
C PRO A 468 15.46 -10.91 39.44
N SER A 469 14.57 -10.94 38.45
CA SER A 469 13.81 -12.15 38.14
C SER A 469 14.76 -13.33 37.94
N ARG A 470 14.39 -14.47 38.52
CA ARG A 470 15.10 -15.73 38.29
C ARG A 470 14.70 -16.34 36.95
N LEU A 471 13.62 -15.84 36.34
CA LEU A 471 13.07 -16.33 35.10
C LEU A 471 13.48 -15.44 33.95
N ARG A 472 13.82 -16.08 32.84
CA ARG A 472 14.17 -15.42 31.59
C ARG A 472 13.41 -16.07 30.46
N LEU A 473 12.75 -15.25 29.65
CA LEU A 473 12.21 -15.66 28.37
C LEU A 473 13.34 -15.59 27.33
N GLY A 474 13.38 -16.51 26.38
CA GLY A 474 14.35 -16.47 25.30
C GLY A 474 13.97 -17.37 24.14
N LEU A 475 14.87 -17.51 23.19
CA LEU A 475 14.66 -18.35 22.01
C LEU A 475 15.65 -19.50 22.00
N TRP A 476 15.20 -20.71 21.69
CA TRP A 476 16.09 -21.85 21.56
C TRP A 476 16.96 -21.71 20.30
N ASP A 477 18.28 -21.80 20.46
CA ASP A 477 19.21 -21.88 19.34
C ASP A 477 19.30 -23.31 18.80
N LEU A 478 18.66 -23.52 17.65
CA LEU A 478 18.67 -24.80 16.93
C LEU A 478 19.64 -24.80 15.74
N VAL A 479 20.45 -23.76 15.51
CA VAL A 479 21.34 -23.65 14.33
C VAL A 479 22.41 -24.75 14.30
N GLN A 480 22.74 -25.34 15.46
CA GLN A 480 23.70 -26.46 15.55
C GLN A 480 23.07 -27.85 15.31
N TRP A 481 21.75 -27.93 15.11
CA TRP A 481 21.01 -29.16 14.87
C TRP A 481 20.98 -29.47 13.36
N PRO A 482 21.38 -30.65 12.85
CA PRO A 482 21.66 -31.94 13.51
C PRO A 482 23.16 -32.29 13.57
N LYS A 483 24.07 -31.32 13.43
CA LYS A 483 25.51 -31.57 13.19
C LYS A 483 26.31 -31.96 14.45
N VAL A 484 25.69 -31.99 15.63
CA VAL A 484 26.35 -32.38 16.90
C VAL A 484 25.59 -33.50 17.59
N SER A 485 26.31 -34.53 18.04
CA SER A 485 25.77 -35.73 18.69
C SER A 485 25.20 -35.52 20.10
N ARG A 486 25.33 -34.31 20.66
CA ARG A 486 24.63 -33.81 21.85
C ARG A 486 24.45 -32.29 21.72
N PRO A 487 23.34 -31.82 21.12
CA PRO A 487 23.05 -30.41 21.09
C PRO A 487 22.70 -29.96 22.51
N THR A 488 23.56 -29.15 23.12
CA THR A 488 23.14 -28.32 24.25
C THR A 488 22.25 -27.22 23.68
N ALA A 489 20.94 -27.39 23.78
CA ALA A 489 20.00 -26.31 23.47
C ALA A 489 20.37 -25.12 24.35
N ALA A 490 20.88 -24.05 23.73
CA ALA A 490 21.22 -22.82 24.41
C ALA A 490 20.06 -21.84 24.24
N LEU A 491 19.64 -21.20 25.32
CA LEU A 491 18.62 -20.17 25.26
C LEU A 491 19.26 -18.83 24.86
N ALA A 492 18.98 -18.37 23.65
CA ALA A 492 19.34 -17.04 23.19
C ALA A 492 18.47 -15.99 23.89
N SER A 493 19.08 -15.24 24.80
CA SER A 493 18.43 -14.21 25.62
C SER A 493 19.08 -12.83 25.51
N ASN A 494 20.08 -12.68 24.64
CA ASN A 494 20.79 -11.43 24.39
C ASN A 494 20.74 -11.01 22.92
N SER A 495 21.02 -9.73 22.67
CA SER A 495 20.92 -9.12 21.35
C SER A 495 21.84 -9.73 20.29
N SER A 496 22.95 -10.36 20.69
CA SER A 496 23.90 -10.97 19.75
C SER A 496 23.45 -12.34 19.24
N ASN A 497 22.66 -13.08 20.02
CA ASN A 497 22.31 -14.46 19.71
C ASN A 497 20.87 -14.61 19.18
N ILE A 498 19.95 -13.73 19.59
CA ILE A 498 18.56 -13.72 19.10
C ILE A 498 18.47 -13.71 17.56
N PRO A 499 19.30 -12.95 16.82
CA PRO A 499 19.23 -12.96 15.36
C PRO A 499 19.40 -14.32 14.69
N ALA A 500 20.17 -15.24 15.29
CA ALA A 500 20.42 -16.55 14.72
C ALA A 500 19.27 -17.54 14.97
N THR A 501 18.41 -17.27 15.95
CA THR A 501 17.36 -18.20 16.40
C THR A 501 15.99 -17.90 15.80
N VAL A 502 15.81 -16.71 15.23
CA VAL A 502 14.59 -16.33 14.50
C VAL A 502 14.79 -16.61 13.01
N ARG A 503 13.89 -17.42 12.46
CA ARG A 503 13.80 -17.66 11.02
C ARG A 503 12.81 -16.69 10.40
N ILE A 504 13.19 -16.07 9.31
CA ILE A 504 12.33 -15.19 8.52
C ILE A 504 12.44 -15.54 7.05
N THR A 505 11.34 -15.42 6.31
CA THR A 505 11.36 -15.61 4.86
C THR A 505 11.66 -14.27 4.16
N PRO A 506 12.76 -14.17 3.38
CA PRO A 506 13.07 -12.98 2.61
C PRO A 506 11.94 -12.60 1.66
N GLY A 507 11.61 -11.31 1.60
CA GLY A 507 10.50 -10.84 0.78
C GLY A 507 9.13 -10.99 1.41
N TYR A 508 8.98 -11.70 2.54
CA TYR A 508 7.70 -11.89 3.27
C TYR A 508 7.70 -11.23 4.65
N THR A 509 8.83 -10.70 5.08
CA THR A 509 8.97 -10.13 6.42
C THR A 509 9.15 -8.63 6.27
N ALA A 510 8.23 -7.83 6.83
CA ALA A 510 8.42 -6.39 6.89
C ALA A 510 9.57 -6.03 7.84
N THR A 511 10.10 -4.81 7.69
CA THR A 511 10.86 -4.21 8.78
C THR A 511 9.87 -3.92 9.90
N ASP A 512 9.96 -4.66 11.00
CA ASP A 512 8.98 -4.60 12.08
C ASP A 512 9.64 -4.90 13.43
N THR A 513 9.01 -4.42 14.49
CA THR A 513 9.35 -4.79 15.87
C THR A 513 8.36 -5.84 16.34
N TRP A 514 8.87 -7.02 16.66
CA TRP A 514 8.10 -8.14 17.15
C TRP A 514 8.25 -8.24 18.66
N THR A 515 7.15 -8.50 19.35
CA THR A 515 7.11 -8.67 20.79
C THR A 515 6.37 -9.95 21.11
N VAL A 516 7.00 -10.81 21.90
CA VAL A 516 6.35 -11.93 22.58
C VAL A 516 6.25 -11.57 24.05
N MET A 517 5.07 -11.64 24.65
CA MET A 517 4.85 -11.22 26.03
C MET A 517 3.96 -12.21 26.78
N TYR A 518 4.30 -12.54 28.02
CA TYR A 518 3.48 -13.36 28.89
C TYR A 518 2.48 -12.49 29.67
N GLN A 519 1.19 -12.82 29.59
CA GLN A 519 0.09 -12.04 30.18
C GLN A 519 0.10 -10.55 29.82
N GLY A 520 0.63 -10.24 28.64
CA GLY A 520 0.72 -8.89 28.10
C GLY A 520 -0.63 -8.35 27.63
N PRO A 521 -0.77 -7.01 27.52
CA PRO A 521 -1.95 -6.42 26.91
C PRO A 521 -2.11 -6.85 25.46
N LEU A 522 -3.34 -7.16 25.05
CA LEU A 522 -3.66 -7.44 23.64
C LEU A 522 -3.44 -6.15 22.81
N PRO A 523 -2.83 -6.24 21.61
CA PRO A 523 -2.54 -5.07 20.78
C PRO A 523 -3.78 -4.22 20.49
N GLY A 524 -3.73 -2.94 20.88
CA GLY A 524 -4.85 -1.99 20.70
C GLY A 524 -5.89 -2.00 21.82
N LEU A 525 -5.76 -2.88 22.81
CA LEU A 525 -6.70 -3.03 23.94
C LEU A 525 -6.07 -2.69 25.29
N SER A 526 -5.06 -1.81 25.31
CA SER A 526 -4.44 -1.30 26.54
C SER A 526 -4.94 0.09 26.90
N ALA A 527 -5.31 0.30 28.16
CA ALA A 527 -5.74 1.56 28.74
C ALA A 527 -6.80 2.30 27.89
N ARG A 528 -7.78 1.56 27.38
CA ARG A 528 -8.89 2.09 26.58
C ARG A 528 -10.04 2.51 27.47
N ALA A 529 -10.83 3.48 27.03
CA ALA A 529 -12.10 3.76 27.71
C ALA A 529 -13.06 2.57 27.57
N GLY A 530 -13.73 2.20 28.65
CA GLY A 530 -14.67 1.09 28.67
C GLY A 530 -15.92 1.37 29.50
N GLN A 531 -16.92 0.53 29.27
CA GLN A 531 -18.19 0.52 29.98
C GLN A 531 -18.46 -0.87 30.53
N THR A 532 -19.16 -0.94 31.65
CA THR A 532 -19.60 -2.20 32.25
C THR A 532 -21.10 -2.23 32.41
N GLY A 533 -21.66 -3.39 32.71
CA GLY A 533 -23.07 -3.47 33.05
C GLY A 533 -23.47 -4.87 33.46
N ALA A 534 -24.77 -5.07 33.69
CA ALA A 534 -25.34 -6.39 33.86
C ALA A 534 -25.80 -6.96 32.51
N THR A 535 -25.47 -8.22 32.25
CA THR A 535 -26.04 -9.00 31.15
C THR A 535 -27.49 -9.38 31.49
N GLY A 536 -28.23 -9.95 30.53
CA GLY A 536 -29.59 -10.42 30.78
C GLY A 536 -29.70 -11.51 31.87
N ASP A 537 -28.64 -12.29 32.08
CA ASP A 537 -28.51 -13.28 33.15
C ASP A 537 -27.87 -12.72 34.44
N GLY A 538 -27.62 -11.40 34.51
CA GLY A 538 -27.15 -10.70 35.71
C GLY A 538 -25.64 -10.73 35.96
N ARG A 539 -24.85 -11.30 35.04
CA ARG A 539 -23.38 -11.28 35.11
C ARG A 539 -22.83 -9.90 34.74
N LEU A 540 -21.66 -9.57 35.28
CA LEU A 540 -20.90 -8.38 34.89
C LEU A 540 -20.35 -8.55 33.47
N TRP A 541 -20.68 -7.63 32.56
CA TRP A 541 -20.01 -7.50 31.27
C TRP A 541 -19.13 -6.25 31.20
N LEU A 542 -18.20 -6.27 30.26
CA LEU A 542 -17.28 -5.20 29.93
C LEU A 542 -17.20 -5.01 28.42
N ALA A 543 -17.38 -3.78 27.94
CA ALA A 543 -17.17 -3.37 26.56
C ALA A 543 -16.14 -2.23 26.50
N VAL A 544 -15.37 -2.18 25.42
CA VAL A 544 -14.40 -1.08 25.19
C VAL A 544 -15.05 -0.09 24.23
N GLN A 545 -15.66 0.96 24.78
CA GLN A 545 -16.37 1.97 24.02
C GLN A 545 -16.44 3.32 24.72
N THR A 546 -16.34 4.40 23.94
CA THR A 546 -16.39 5.79 24.42
C THR A 546 -17.72 6.44 24.03
N PRO A 547 -18.58 6.75 25.01
CA PRO A 547 -19.80 7.52 24.82
C PRO A 547 -19.50 9.02 24.70
N LEU A 548 -20.02 9.65 23.65
CA LEU A 548 -20.05 11.09 23.47
C LEU A 548 -21.51 11.57 23.56
N PRO A 549 -21.86 12.33 24.61
CA PRO A 549 -23.16 12.98 24.69
C PRO A 549 -23.33 13.97 23.52
N ARG A 550 -24.45 13.87 22.81
CA ARG A 550 -24.87 14.84 21.80
C ARG A 550 -25.77 15.90 22.41
N ALA A 551 -25.89 17.04 21.72
CA ALA A 551 -26.72 18.16 22.16
C ALA A 551 -28.22 17.83 22.26
N ASP A 552 -28.68 16.79 21.53
CA ASP A 552 -30.06 16.29 21.57
C ASP A 552 -30.33 15.34 22.76
N GLY A 553 -29.34 15.11 23.62
CA GLY A 553 -29.43 14.18 24.75
C GLY A 553 -29.21 12.71 24.38
N SER A 554 -28.97 12.40 23.10
CA SER A 554 -28.53 11.07 22.67
C SER A 554 -27.04 10.86 22.95
N THR A 555 -26.58 9.61 22.95
CA THR A 555 -25.16 9.27 23.09
C THR A 555 -24.69 8.67 21.77
N GLN A 556 -23.69 9.30 21.15
CA GLN A 556 -22.95 8.72 20.04
C GLN A 556 -21.73 8.00 20.57
N LEU A 557 -21.45 6.79 20.10
CA LEU A 557 -20.16 6.16 20.37
C LEU A 557 -19.12 6.71 19.39
N VAL A 558 -18.01 7.23 19.91
CA VAL A 558 -16.91 7.79 19.10
C VAL A 558 -15.68 6.88 19.02
N ASP A 559 -15.60 5.90 19.90
CA ASP A 559 -14.57 4.88 19.88
C ASP A 559 -15.19 3.56 20.32
N VAL A 560 -15.03 2.49 19.55
CA VAL A 560 -15.58 1.16 19.85
C VAL A 560 -14.54 0.12 19.43
N ALA A 561 -13.94 -0.57 20.39
CA ALA A 561 -13.14 -1.75 20.07
C ALA A 561 -14.07 -2.97 19.94
N ARG A 562 -13.90 -3.70 18.85
CA ARG A 562 -14.74 -4.85 18.53
C ARG A 562 -14.24 -6.10 19.26
N LEU A 563 -14.51 -6.24 20.56
CA LEU A 563 -14.04 -7.38 21.37
C LEU A 563 -14.51 -8.74 20.83
N PHE A 564 -15.58 -8.77 20.06
CA PHE A 564 -16.04 -9.98 19.39
C PHE A 564 -15.25 -10.34 18.13
N ASP A 565 -14.50 -9.39 17.56
CA ASP A 565 -13.71 -9.58 16.33
C ASP A 565 -12.48 -10.47 16.61
N PRO A 566 -12.34 -11.62 15.93
CA PRO A 566 -11.20 -12.52 16.10
C PRO A 566 -9.83 -11.87 15.83
N SER A 567 -9.77 -10.76 15.09
CA SER A 567 -8.53 -10.04 14.82
C SER A 567 -7.90 -9.37 16.05
N LEU A 568 -8.70 -9.14 17.10
CA LEU A 568 -8.23 -8.66 18.41
C LEU A 568 -7.79 -9.80 19.33
N ALA A 569 -8.08 -11.05 18.94
CA ALA A 569 -7.69 -12.27 19.64
C ALA A 569 -8.05 -12.33 21.12
N VAL A 570 -9.23 -11.80 21.47
CA VAL A 570 -9.81 -11.95 22.81
C VAL A 570 -10.33 -13.38 22.94
N HIS A 571 -9.87 -14.11 23.96
CA HIS A 571 -10.23 -15.51 24.25
C HIS A 571 -10.93 -15.63 25.61
N VAL A 572 -11.69 -16.71 25.79
CA VAL A 572 -12.16 -17.08 27.15
C VAL A 572 -10.94 -17.47 28.00
N GLY A 573 -10.92 -17.01 29.25
CA GLY A 573 -9.80 -17.19 30.18
C GLY A 573 -8.78 -16.06 30.17
N ASP A 574 -8.81 -15.18 29.15
CA ASP A 574 -8.04 -13.93 29.12
C ASP A 574 -8.40 -13.03 30.31
N ILE A 575 -7.56 -12.03 30.54
CA ILE A 575 -7.57 -11.23 31.75
C ILE A 575 -8.11 -9.83 31.41
N ALA A 576 -9.15 -9.39 32.10
CA ALA A 576 -9.66 -8.02 32.04
C ALA A 576 -9.17 -7.24 33.26
N GLN A 577 -8.43 -6.16 33.00
CA GLN A 577 -8.02 -5.19 34.02
C GLN A 577 -8.90 -3.96 33.91
N LEU A 578 -9.53 -3.58 35.03
CA LEU A 578 -10.44 -2.44 35.13
C LEU A 578 -9.85 -1.40 36.07
N ALA A 579 -9.78 -0.15 35.66
CA ALA A 579 -9.43 0.99 36.49
C ALA A 579 -10.66 1.92 36.53
N PRO A 580 -11.59 1.70 37.48
CA PRO A 580 -12.82 2.46 37.59
C PRO A 580 -12.54 3.95 37.72
N ALA A 581 -13.38 4.76 37.08
CA ALA A 581 -13.35 6.19 37.30
C ALA A 581 -13.62 6.51 38.78
N SER A 582 -13.11 7.65 39.26
CA SER A 582 -13.38 8.13 40.63
C SER A 582 -14.87 8.31 40.95
N THR A 583 -15.73 8.31 39.93
CA THR A 583 -17.18 8.33 40.08
C THR A 583 -17.78 7.01 40.57
N VAL A 584 -17.06 5.89 40.51
CA VAL A 584 -17.50 4.58 41.02
C VAL A 584 -17.05 4.42 42.47
N THR A 585 -17.63 5.22 43.37
CA THR A 585 -17.16 5.36 44.76
C THR A 585 -17.16 4.06 45.55
N ALA A 586 -18.06 3.11 45.25
CA ALA A 586 -18.09 1.80 45.90
C ALA A 586 -16.87 0.92 45.60
N CYS A 587 -16.14 1.23 44.53
CA CYS A 587 -14.88 0.60 44.18
C CYS A 587 -13.66 1.43 44.62
N LEU A 588 -13.87 2.62 45.18
CA LEU A 588 -12.77 3.35 45.79
C LEU A 588 -12.43 2.74 47.13
N THR A 589 -11.14 2.74 47.43
CA THR A 589 -10.66 2.30 48.73
C THR A 589 -9.88 3.44 49.35
N THR A 590 -10.05 3.59 50.65
CA THR A 590 -9.29 4.55 51.43
C THR A 590 -7.93 3.92 51.71
N ASP A 591 -6.86 4.59 51.28
CA ASP A 591 -5.51 4.23 51.71
C ASP A 591 -5.43 4.44 53.23
N PRO A 592 -5.13 3.39 54.03
CA PRO A 592 -5.12 3.48 55.49
C PRO A 592 -4.09 4.50 56.01
N ASP A 593 -3.05 4.81 55.24
CA ASP A 593 -1.97 5.70 55.67
C ASP A 593 -2.22 7.17 55.31
N THR A 594 -2.97 7.44 54.25
CA THR A 594 -3.15 8.80 53.72
C THR A 594 -4.58 9.33 53.82
N GLU A 595 -5.55 8.47 54.17
CA GLU A 595 -7.00 8.74 54.10
C GLU A 595 -7.49 9.23 52.72
N THR A 596 -6.64 9.20 51.69
CA THR A 596 -7.01 9.65 50.34
C THR A 596 -7.67 8.51 49.56
N PRO A 597 -8.79 8.78 48.85
CA PRO A 597 -9.37 7.81 47.94
C PRO A 597 -8.41 7.57 46.78
N ASN A 598 -7.86 6.37 46.69
CA ASN A 598 -7.01 5.97 45.57
C ASN A 598 -7.83 5.17 44.56
N THR A 599 -7.68 5.48 43.27
CA THR A 599 -8.24 4.67 42.19
C THR A 599 -7.54 3.32 42.18
N THR A 600 -8.28 2.28 42.55
CA THR A 600 -7.82 0.89 42.53
C THR A 600 -7.98 0.31 41.14
N SER A 601 -7.02 -0.51 40.72
CA SER A 601 -7.21 -1.36 39.55
C SER A 601 -7.69 -2.73 40.01
N TYR A 602 -8.64 -3.29 39.29
CA TYR A 602 -9.15 -4.64 39.49
C TYR A 602 -8.76 -5.51 38.31
N GLU A 603 -8.69 -6.80 38.56
CA GLU A 603 -8.44 -7.79 37.53
C GLU A 603 -9.37 -8.98 37.68
N THR A 604 -9.82 -9.55 36.57
CA THR A 604 -10.65 -10.75 36.56
C THR A 604 -10.45 -11.53 35.26
N ARG A 605 -10.94 -12.76 35.20
CA ARG A 605 -10.96 -13.58 33.99
C ARG A 605 -12.21 -13.35 33.15
N ILE A 606 -12.03 -13.46 31.85
CA ILE A 606 -13.12 -13.47 30.87
C ILE A 606 -13.75 -14.87 30.88
N THR A 607 -15.06 -14.95 31.15
CA THR A 607 -15.81 -16.22 31.20
C THR A 607 -16.59 -16.50 29.94
N ALA A 608 -16.95 -15.47 29.18
CA ALA A 608 -17.61 -15.59 27.89
C ALA A 608 -17.35 -14.34 27.05
N ILE A 609 -17.47 -14.48 25.73
CA ILE A 609 -17.38 -13.35 24.79
C ILE A 609 -18.77 -13.15 24.18
N LEU A 610 -19.29 -11.95 24.35
CA LEU A 610 -20.67 -11.61 24.06
C LEU A 610 -20.76 -10.98 22.66
N PRO A 611 -21.70 -11.43 21.80
CA PRO A 611 -21.87 -10.88 20.47
C PRO A 611 -22.31 -9.41 20.53
N PRO A 612 -22.15 -8.64 19.43
CA PRO A 612 -22.66 -7.28 19.34
C PRO A 612 -24.13 -7.14 19.76
N SER A 613 -24.46 -6.06 20.46
CA SER A 613 -25.84 -5.69 20.80
C SER A 613 -26.02 -4.17 20.78
N ALA A 614 -27.25 -3.68 20.95
CA ALA A 614 -27.50 -2.25 21.06
C ALA A 614 -26.75 -1.58 22.24
N ALA A 615 -26.46 -2.31 23.32
CA ALA A 615 -25.72 -1.80 24.47
C ALA A 615 -24.19 -1.82 24.25
N TYR A 616 -23.70 -2.69 23.36
CA TYR A 616 -22.28 -2.87 23.07
C TYR A 616 -22.12 -3.28 21.60
N PRO A 617 -22.16 -2.33 20.65
CA PRO A 617 -22.12 -2.65 19.22
C PRO A 617 -20.79 -3.28 18.76
N GLY A 618 -19.71 -3.17 19.54
CA GLY A 618 -18.46 -3.91 19.31
C GLY A 618 -18.44 -5.34 19.87
N GLY A 619 -19.51 -5.76 20.56
CA GLY A 619 -19.48 -6.91 21.46
C GLY A 619 -18.90 -6.55 22.83
N ALA A 620 -18.96 -7.51 23.75
CA ALA A 620 -18.50 -7.35 25.13
C ALA A 620 -17.86 -8.66 25.62
N VAL A 621 -17.29 -8.64 26.82
CA VAL A 621 -16.83 -9.84 27.53
C VAL A 621 -17.58 -9.96 28.85
N ALA A 622 -17.99 -11.18 29.23
CA ALA A 622 -18.51 -11.47 30.55
C ALA A 622 -17.34 -11.78 31.50
N LEU A 623 -17.41 -11.29 32.73
CA LEU A 623 -16.31 -11.35 33.70
C LEU A 623 -16.61 -12.35 34.83
N ASP A 624 -15.56 -12.96 35.40
CA ASP A 624 -15.67 -13.81 36.58
C ASP A 624 -15.71 -12.94 37.85
N GLU A 625 -16.91 -12.67 38.34
CA GLU A 625 -17.11 -11.86 39.54
C GLU A 625 -16.44 -12.46 40.79
N ALA A 626 -16.32 -13.80 40.86
CA ALA A 626 -15.69 -14.47 41.99
C ALA A 626 -14.17 -14.33 41.97
N GLN A 627 -13.58 -14.05 40.80
CA GLN A 627 -12.15 -13.81 40.61
C GLN A 627 -11.84 -12.33 40.35
N LEU A 628 -12.74 -11.40 40.68
CA LEU A 628 -12.44 -9.98 40.63
C LEU A 628 -11.53 -9.62 41.81
N ILE A 629 -10.26 -9.37 41.52
CA ILE A 629 -9.18 -9.21 42.49
C ILE A 629 -8.66 -7.78 42.44
N ASP A 630 -8.44 -7.18 43.62
CA ASP A 630 -7.83 -5.86 43.77
C ASP A 630 -6.31 -5.91 43.58
N LEU A 631 -5.78 -5.08 42.67
CA LEU A 631 -4.36 -5.02 42.30
C LEU A 631 -3.51 -4.06 43.15
N ARG A 632 -4.07 -3.45 44.22
CA ARG A 632 -3.27 -2.61 45.14
C ARG A 632 -2.09 -3.36 45.75
N ASN A 633 -2.30 -4.63 46.13
CA ASN A 633 -1.25 -5.46 46.69
C ASN A 633 -0.45 -6.12 45.56
N PRO A 634 0.85 -5.80 45.42
CA PRO A 634 1.68 -6.38 44.36
C PRO A 634 1.86 -7.89 44.56
N VAL A 635 1.78 -8.37 45.81
CA VAL A 635 1.95 -9.77 46.20
C VAL A 635 0.66 -10.55 45.88
N PRO A 636 0.70 -11.54 44.95
CA PRO A 636 -0.48 -12.29 44.53
C PRO A 636 -1.26 -12.95 45.68
N SER A 637 -0.55 -13.45 46.71
CA SER A 637 -1.16 -14.11 47.87
C SER A 637 -1.91 -13.16 48.82
N GLU A 638 -1.68 -11.86 48.72
CA GLU A 638 -2.31 -10.84 49.57
C GLU A 638 -3.40 -10.06 48.84
N ARG A 639 -3.69 -10.42 47.58
CA ARG A 639 -4.73 -9.73 46.83
C ARG A 639 -6.11 -10.15 47.34
N LEU A 640 -6.95 -9.15 47.59
CA LEU A 640 -8.29 -9.35 48.13
C LEU A 640 -9.32 -9.41 47.00
N PRO A 641 -10.38 -10.22 47.14
CA PRO A 641 -11.52 -10.16 46.23
C PRO A 641 -12.23 -8.80 46.35
N ALA A 642 -12.81 -8.34 45.25
CA ALA A 642 -13.62 -7.14 45.23
C ALA A 642 -14.83 -7.27 46.16
N THR A 643 -15.24 -6.15 46.75
CA THR A 643 -16.42 -6.13 47.62
C THR A 643 -17.69 -6.34 46.80
N PRO A 644 -18.72 -7.00 47.38
CA PRO A 644 -20.02 -7.12 46.72
C PRO A 644 -20.62 -5.78 46.27
N GLU A 645 -20.37 -4.71 47.04
CA GLU A 645 -20.80 -3.35 46.70
C GLU A 645 -20.09 -2.80 45.46
N CYS A 646 -18.78 -3.06 45.30
CA CYS A 646 -18.06 -2.66 44.09
C CYS A 646 -18.57 -3.43 42.86
N VAL A 647 -18.78 -4.74 42.97
CA VAL A 647 -19.35 -5.55 41.87
C VAL A 647 -20.75 -5.04 41.49
N ALA A 648 -21.60 -4.77 42.48
CA ALA A 648 -22.93 -4.21 42.25
C ALA A 648 -22.85 -2.83 41.58
N ALA A 649 -21.90 -1.98 41.98
CA ALA A 649 -21.70 -0.67 41.37
C ALA A 649 -21.24 -0.80 39.91
N LEU A 650 -20.27 -1.66 39.60
CA LEU A 650 -19.80 -1.92 38.22
C LEU A 650 -20.93 -2.39 37.30
N LYS A 651 -21.90 -3.16 37.82
CA LYS A 651 -23.09 -3.58 37.07
C LYS A 651 -24.06 -2.43 36.74
N GLN A 652 -23.96 -1.29 37.43
CA GLN A 652 -24.80 -0.12 37.20
C GLN A 652 -24.12 1.02 36.41
N VAL A 653 -22.84 0.89 36.04
CA VAL A 653 -22.09 1.93 35.32
C VAL A 653 -22.50 1.99 33.85
N ALA A 654 -23.50 2.79 33.49
CA ALA A 654 -23.85 3.12 32.10
C ALA A 654 -23.85 4.64 31.87
N PRO A 655 -23.88 5.08 30.60
CA PRO A 655 -22.74 5.35 29.73
C PRO A 655 -21.93 6.61 30.10
N ALA A 656 -21.80 7.01 31.36
CA ALA A 656 -21.11 8.27 31.73
C ALA A 656 -19.71 8.09 32.37
N GLY A 657 -19.25 6.86 32.59
CA GLY A 657 -17.98 6.59 33.30
C GLY A 657 -16.78 6.48 32.36
N ASN A 658 -15.79 7.35 32.50
CA ASN A 658 -14.45 7.21 31.89
C ASN A 658 -13.62 6.13 32.63
N MET A 659 -14.06 4.88 32.61
CA MET A 659 -13.26 3.77 33.15
C MET A 659 -12.16 3.41 32.15
N LEU A 660 -10.93 3.21 32.64
CA LEU A 660 -9.86 2.67 31.81
C LEU A 660 -9.82 1.15 31.91
N VAL A 661 -9.63 0.50 30.78
CA VAL A 661 -9.73 -0.95 30.63
C VAL A 661 -8.56 -1.44 29.82
N THR A 662 -7.97 -2.55 30.27
CA THR A 662 -6.94 -3.27 29.54
C THR A 662 -7.35 -4.74 29.43
N ILE A 663 -7.40 -5.28 28.22
CA ILE A 663 -7.57 -6.72 28.00
C ILE A 663 -6.18 -7.33 27.77
N ARG A 664 -5.86 -8.40 28.49
CA ARG A 664 -4.58 -9.09 28.48
C ARG A 664 -4.77 -10.55 28.10
N ALA A 665 -3.77 -11.11 27.44
CA ALA A 665 -3.76 -12.55 27.17
C ALA A 665 -3.67 -13.34 28.49
N ALA A 666 -4.29 -14.51 28.57
CA ALA A 666 -4.09 -15.42 29.71
C ALA A 666 -2.68 -16.05 29.74
N GLY A 667 -1.98 -16.04 28.61
CA GLY A 667 -0.69 -16.67 28.40
C GLY A 667 0.22 -15.82 27.52
N LEU A 668 1.04 -16.49 26.70
CA LEU A 668 1.92 -15.82 25.76
C LEU A 668 1.16 -15.26 24.57
N ILE A 669 1.49 -14.05 24.18
CA ILE A 669 1.00 -13.39 22.96
C ILE A 669 2.18 -12.92 22.14
N ALA A 670 2.14 -13.15 20.83
CA ALA A 670 3.05 -12.57 19.86
C ALA A 670 2.36 -11.44 19.10
N GLY A 671 3.07 -10.34 18.89
CA GLY A 671 2.62 -9.23 18.06
C GLY A 671 3.74 -8.55 17.30
N GLY A 672 3.44 -8.03 16.10
CA GLY A 672 4.30 -7.09 15.36
C GLY A 672 3.79 -5.65 15.52
N ALA A 673 4.65 -4.65 15.49
CA ALA A 673 4.23 -3.24 15.53
C ALA A 673 3.33 -2.91 14.32
N SER A 674 3.68 -3.43 13.14
CA SER A 674 2.89 -3.26 11.91
C SER A 674 1.70 -4.21 11.79
N MET A 675 1.78 -5.43 12.35
CA MET A 675 0.74 -6.47 12.20
C MET A 675 -0.27 -6.57 13.35
N GLY A 676 0.13 -6.12 14.53
CA GLY A 676 -0.59 -6.38 15.77
C GLY A 676 -0.48 -7.81 16.20
N TYR A 677 -1.57 -8.37 16.70
CA TYR A 677 -1.62 -9.77 17.10
C TYR A 677 -1.24 -10.69 15.93
N VAL A 678 -0.28 -11.59 16.15
CA VAL A 678 0.16 -12.58 15.16
C VAL A 678 0.07 -14.03 15.66
N GLY A 679 -0.42 -14.25 16.88
CA GLY A 679 -0.64 -15.58 17.44
C GLY A 679 -0.30 -15.68 18.92
N ARG A 680 -0.52 -16.87 19.50
CA ARG A 680 -0.16 -17.22 20.89
C ARG A 680 0.89 -18.33 20.87
N PRO A 681 2.20 -18.00 20.93
CA PRO A 681 3.24 -19.01 20.95
C PRO A 681 3.13 -19.85 22.21
N GLN A 682 3.48 -21.13 22.12
CA GLN A 682 3.56 -22.00 23.29
C GLN A 682 4.98 -21.95 23.87
N LEU A 683 5.10 -22.15 25.18
CA LEU A 683 6.38 -22.30 25.81
C LEU A 683 6.86 -23.75 25.66
N GLU A 684 8.03 -23.95 25.08
CA GLU A 684 8.56 -25.28 24.82
C GLU A 684 9.41 -25.76 25.98
N ALA A 685 8.96 -26.80 26.66
CA ALA A 685 9.74 -27.48 27.72
C ALA A 685 10.86 -28.36 27.13
N ASP A 686 10.64 -28.90 25.94
CA ASP A 686 11.64 -29.68 25.19
C ASP A 686 11.79 -29.09 23.78
N PRO A 687 12.93 -28.44 23.47
CA PRO A 687 13.17 -27.84 22.17
C PRO A 687 13.32 -28.87 21.03
N THR A 688 13.38 -30.18 21.34
CA THR A 688 13.50 -31.25 20.34
C THR A 688 12.17 -31.89 19.95
N ALA A 689 11.11 -31.62 20.70
CA ALA A 689 9.81 -32.29 20.54
C ALA A 689 8.68 -31.36 20.06
N ALA A 690 8.88 -30.04 20.08
CA ALA A 690 7.85 -29.07 19.79
C ALA A 690 7.99 -28.46 18.39
N ASP A 691 6.86 -28.22 17.74
CA ASP A 691 6.80 -27.41 16.52
C ASP A 691 7.08 -25.94 16.87
N PRO A 692 7.90 -25.23 16.08
CA PRO A 692 8.15 -23.82 16.33
C PRO A 692 6.85 -23.03 16.26
N PHE A 693 6.80 -21.91 16.99
CA PHE A 693 5.86 -20.87 16.60
C PHE A 693 6.20 -20.44 15.17
N ALA A 694 5.20 -20.40 14.31
CA ALA A 694 5.36 -20.05 12.92
C ALA A 694 4.13 -19.27 12.45
N LEU A 695 4.34 -18.01 12.04
CA LEU A 695 3.33 -17.28 11.29
C LEU A 695 3.45 -17.70 9.82
N THR A 696 2.67 -18.70 9.41
CA THR A 696 2.70 -19.24 8.05
C THR A 696 1.59 -18.70 7.18
N TYR A 697 1.84 -18.76 5.88
CA TYR A 697 0.85 -18.45 4.84
C TYR A 697 -0.29 -19.49 4.77
N SER A 698 0.05 -20.77 4.99
CA SER A 698 -0.83 -21.94 4.80
C SER A 698 -1.61 -22.35 6.05
N ALA A 699 -1.82 -21.45 7.01
CA ALA A 699 -2.52 -21.81 8.24
C ALA A 699 -3.93 -22.38 7.98
N LEU A 700 -4.51 -22.25 6.78
CA LEU A 700 -5.69 -22.98 6.30
C LEU A 700 -5.27 -24.28 5.60
N ALA A 701 -5.63 -25.43 6.18
CA ALA A 701 -5.48 -26.76 5.57
C ALA A 701 -6.01 -26.79 4.11
N PRO A 702 -5.47 -27.65 3.22
CA PRO A 702 -5.87 -27.70 1.81
C PRO A 702 -7.39 -27.87 1.65
N PRO A 703 -8.01 -27.26 0.61
CA PRO A 703 -9.39 -26.78 0.66
C PRO A 703 -10.43 -27.90 0.43
N PRO A 704 -11.71 -27.63 0.73
CA PRO A 704 -12.51 -26.91 -0.26
C PRO A 704 -13.13 -25.59 0.23
N LEU A 705 -12.96 -25.19 1.50
CA LEU A 705 -13.56 -23.96 2.00
C LEU A 705 -12.71 -22.76 1.54
N GLY A 706 -13.08 -22.17 0.39
CA GLY A 706 -12.51 -20.89 -0.04
C GLY A 706 -12.66 -19.81 1.04
N GLU A 707 -11.90 -18.73 0.96
CA GLU A 707 -12.01 -17.60 1.92
C GLU A 707 -13.44 -17.05 2.04
N ASP A 708 -14.26 -17.24 1.01
CA ASP A 708 -15.67 -16.85 0.96
C ASP A 708 -16.61 -17.88 1.64
N ALA A 709 -16.14 -19.13 1.81
CA ALA A 709 -16.92 -20.23 2.39
C ALA A 709 -16.88 -20.26 3.93
N ILE A 710 -15.84 -19.69 4.53
CA ILE A 710 -15.83 -19.44 5.97
C ILE A 710 -16.55 -18.11 6.19
N THR A 711 -17.80 -18.17 6.63
CA THR A 711 -18.56 -17.02 7.15
C THR A 711 -17.94 -16.53 8.45
N CYS A 712 -16.70 -16.05 8.38
CA CYS A 712 -16.07 -15.34 9.46
C CYS A 712 -16.64 -13.94 9.50
N PRO A 713 -17.28 -13.55 10.61
CA PRO A 713 -17.89 -12.25 10.76
C PRO A 713 -16.83 -11.17 11.03
N ILE A 714 -15.88 -11.02 10.11
CA ILE A 714 -14.94 -9.91 10.10
C ILE A 714 -15.72 -8.73 9.56
N LEU A 715 -16.20 -7.86 10.45
CA LEU A 715 -16.96 -6.67 10.10
C LEU A 715 -16.14 -5.79 9.14
N PRO A 716 -16.67 -5.40 7.96
CA PRO A 716 -16.10 -4.30 7.21
C PRO A 716 -15.96 -3.06 8.11
N TRP A 717 -14.90 -2.28 7.90
CA TRP A 717 -14.75 -0.98 8.55
C TRP A 717 -15.40 0.08 7.67
N PRO A 718 -16.11 1.10 8.21
CA PRO A 718 -16.36 1.40 9.63
C PRO A 718 -17.62 0.73 10.25
N ALA A 719 -17.65 0.62 11.58
CA ALA A 719 -18.78 0.02 12.34
C ALA A 719 -20.08 0.83 12.25
N GLU A 720 -19.95 2.12 11.95
CA GLU A 720 -21.06 3.07 11.86
C GLU A 720 -22.07 2.69 10.78
N ALA A 721 -21.62 1.98 9.74
CA ALA A 721 -22.48 1.52 8.65
C ALA A 721 -23.58 0.54 9.07
N TYR A 722 -23.43 -0.16 10.21
CA TYR A 722 -24.35 -1.22 10.61
C TYR A 722 -25.35 -0.84 11.72
N GLY A 723 -25.20 0.35 12.32
CA GLY A 723 -26.07 0.79 13.42
C GLY A 723 -26.22 -0.27 14.54
N PRO A 724 -27.32 -0.28 15.30
CA PRO A 724 -27.58 -1.29 16.34
C PRO A 724 -27.93 -2.68 15.77
N ASN A 725 -28.12 -2.82 14.45
CA ASN A 725 -28.57 -4.03 13.79
C ASN A 725 -27.40 -4.68 13.03
N ALA A 726 -26.39 -5.15 13.77
CA ALA A 726 -25.36 -6.01 13.19
C ALA A 726 -26.04 -7.17 12.43
N PRO A 727 -25.68 -7.45 11.17
CA PRO A 727 -26.34 -8.50 10.39
C PRO A 727 -26.37 -9.85 11.13
N ALA A 728 -27.44 -10.64 10.97
CA ALA A 728 -27.60 -11.92 11.69
C ALA A 728 -26.43 -12.91 11.47
N ALA A 729 -25.72 -12.78 10.34
CA ALA A 729 -24.49 -13.53 10.05
C ALA A 729 -23.38 -13.30 11.10
N PHE A 730 -23.36 -12.15 11.79
CA PHE A 730 -22.36 -11.84 12.82
C PHE A 730 -22.58 -12.63 14.12
N THR A 731 -23.83 -12.94 14.43
CA THR A 731 -24.19 -13.79 15.59
C THR A 731 -24.03 -15.29 15.32
N ALA A 732 -23.64 -15.71 14.11
CA ALA A 732 -23.51 -17.13 13.79
C ALA A 732 -22.22 -17.76 14.35
N CYS A 733 -21.17 -16.97 14.60
CA CYS A 733 -19.85 -17.45 15.06
C CYS A 733 -19.66 -17.23 16.57
N VAL A 734 -20.54 -17.81 17.39
CA VAL A 734 -20.56 -17.60 18.86
C VAL A 734 -19.74 -18.63 19.64
N ASP A 735 -19.40 -19.77 19.06
CA ASP A 735 -18.60 -20.79 19.71
C ASP A 735 -17.09 -20.61 19.50
N GLU A 736 -16.30 -21.22 20.39
CA GLU A 736 -14.85 -21.12 20.40
C GLU A 736 -14.20 -21.74 19.16
N ALA A 737 -14.82 -22.77 18.58
CA ALA A 737 -14.31 -23.47 17.42
C ALA A 737 -14.37 -22.57 16.17
N CYS A 738 -15.52 -21.93 15.93
CA CYS A 738 -15.70 -20.98 14.86
C CYS A 738 -14.77 -19.77 15.04
N ARG A 739 -14.65 -19.23 16.27
CA ARG A 739 -13.74 -18.12 16.55
C ARG A 739 -12.29 -18.46 16.29
N SER A 740 -11.83 -19.63 16.72
CA SER A 740 -10.47 -20.12 16.49
C SER A 740 -10.17 -20.26 15.00
N GLU A 741 -11.14 -20.77 14.23
CA GLU A 741 -11.03 -20.88 12.78
C GLU A 741 -10.97 -19.51 12.11
N CYS A 742 -11.75 -18.54 12.59
CA CYS A 742 -11.71 -17.17 12.09
C CYS A 742 -10.44 -16.43 12.46
N GLU A 743 -9.90 -16.66 13.64
CA GLU A 743 -8.60 -16.15 14.02
C GLU A 743 -7.51 -16.71 13.11
N ARG A 744 -7.53 -18.02 12.85
CA ARG A 744 -6.61 -18.68 11.91
C ARG A 744 -6.68 -18.05 10.51
N LEU A 745 -7.89 -17.77 10.01
CA LEU A 745 -8.09 -17.04 8.76
C LEU A 745 -7.53 -15.61 8.82
N VAL A 746 -7.73 -14.88 9.91
CA VAL A 746 -7.17 -13.53 10.08
C VAL A 746 -5.64 -13.57 10.09
N LEU A 747 -5.03 -14.53 10.79
CA LEU A 747 -3.59 -14.70 10.83
C LEU A 747 -3.03 -15.08 9.45
N ALA A 748 -3.70 -15.98 8.72
CA ALA A 748 -3.35 -16.30 7.33
C ALA A 748 -3.43 -15.06 6.43
N ARG A 749 -4.48 -14.24 6.56
CA ARG A 749 -4.61 -12.97 5.83
C ARG A 749 -3.51 -11.98 6.17
N LYS A 750 -3.16 -11.84 7.45
CA LYS A 750 -2.00 -11.02 7.87
C LYS A 750 -0.72 -11.52 7.24
N ALA A 751 -0.57 -12.85 7.16
CA ALA A 751 0.60 -13.43 6.55
C ALA A 751 0.69 -13.14 5.03
N ARG A 752 -0.44 -13.21 4.32
CA ARG A 752 -0.52 -12.92 2.88
C ARG A 752 -0.12 -11.50 2.49
N ARG A 753 -0.23 -10.52 3.40
CA ARG A 753 -0.01 -9.09 3.09
C ARG A 753 1.41 -8.70 2.72
N LEU A 754 2.37 -9.62 2.87
CA LEU A 754 3.78 -9.32 2.73
C LEU A 754 4.45 -9.98 1.52
N TYR A 755 3.71 -10.54 0.57
CA TYR A 755 4.30 -11.26 -0.55
C TYR A 755 5.10 -10.36 -1.51
N TYR A 756 6.43 -10.55 -1.57
CA TYR A 756 7.31 -9.93 -2.57
C TYR A 756 8.47 -10.85 -2.99
N LEU A 757 8.21 -11.85 -3.83
CA LEU A 757 9.31 -12.57 -4.49
C LEU A 757 9.38 -12.29 -5.98
N SER A 758 10.10 -11.23 -6.34
CA SER A 758 10.62 -11.04 -7.71
C SER A 758 11.91 -11.84 -7.96
N ASP A 759 12.70 -12.04 -6.90
CA ASP A 759 14.03 -12.64 -6.94
C ASP A 759 13.95 -14.12 -6.56
N ARG A 760 14.16 -15.01 -7.53
CA ARG A 760 14.42 -16.44 -7.27
C ARG A 760 15.92 -16.68 -7.13
N CYS A 761 16.34 -17.70 -6.39
CA CYS A 761 17.68 -18.25 -6.56
C CYS A 761 17.74 -18.82 -7.99
N LEU A 762 18.22 -18.04 -8.96
CA LEU A 762 18.27 -18.47 -10.37
C LEU A 762 19.27 -19.61 -10.55
N ASP A 763 18.83 -20.71 -11.13
CA ASP A 763 19.61 -21.92 -11.45
C ASP A 763 20.61 -21.77 -12.60
N THR A 764 21.01 -20.56 -12.98
CA THR A 764 21.99 -20.42 -14.07
C THR A 764 23.37 -20.92 -13.60
N VAL A 765 23.65 -22.19 -13.92
CA VAL A 765 24.84 -22.97 -13.58
C VAL A 765 26.08 -22.51 -14.36
N ASP A 766 25.93 -21.72 -15.41
CA ASP A 766 27.03 -21.40 -16.32
C ASP A 766 27.53 -19.95 -16.17
N GLY A 767 28.51 -19.76 -15.27
CA GLY A 767 29.32 -18.54 -15.19
C GLY A 767 30.01 -18.33 -13.84
N PRO A 768 30.97 -17.38 -13.72
CA PRO A 768 31.64 -17.03 -12.46
C PRO A 768 30.70 -16.48 -11.36
N LYS A 769 29.39 -16.33 -11.65
CA LYS A 769 28.31 -16.06 -10.68
C LYS A 769 27.73 -17.32 -10.02
N ALA A 770 28.15 -18.53 -10.41
CA ALA A 770 27.69 -19.80 -9.86
C ALA A 770 27.99 -19.99 -8.35
N THR A 771 29.02 -19.32 -7.82
CA THR A 771 29.30 -19.29 -6.38
C THR A 771 28.27 -18.48 -5.59
N ALA A 772 27.65 -17.45 -6.17
CA ALA A 772 26.59 -16.67 -5.53
C ALA A 772 25.24 -17.41 -5.53
N THR A 773 24.94 -18.15 -6.60
CA THR A 773 23.78 -19.06 -6.66
C THR A 773 23.97 -20.22 -5.69
N ARG A 774 25.16 -20.85 -5.66
CA ARG A 774 25.47 -21.89 -4.67
C ARG A 774 25.42 -21.34 -3.23
N GLY A 775 25.79 -20.08 -2.99
CA GLY A 775 25.60 -19.42 -1.68
C GLY A 775 24.13 -19.22 -1.31
N CYS A 776 23.30 -18.80 -2.28
CA CYS A 776 21.83 -18.73 -2.15
C CYS A 776 21.24 -20.09 -1.74
N TRP A 777 21.66 -21.16 -2.42
CA TRP A 777 21.19 -22.52 -2.13
C TRP A 777 21.82 -23.13 -0.88
N VAL A 778 23.07 -22.83 -0.53
CA VAL A 778 23.77 -23.41 0.65
C VAL A 778 23.35 -22.74 1.96
N ASP A 779 23.14 -21.42 1.96
CA ASP A 779 22.65 -20.69 3.14
C ASP A 779 21.17 -21.00 3.43
N TRP A 780 20.42 -21.41 2.39
CA TRP A 780 18.97 -21.64 2.45
C TRP A 780 18.54 -23.06 2.06
N ALA A 781 19.48 -24.03 2.04
CA ALA A 781 19.26 -25.41 1.59
C ALA A 781 18.11 -26.13 2.31
N ALA A 782 17.83 -25.74 3.56
CA ALA A 782 16.73 -26.28 4.34
C ALA A 782 15.34 -25.78 3.91
N ILE A 783 15.28 -24.66 3.18
CA ILE A 783 14.05 -24.07 2.60
C ILE A 783 14.00 -24.35 1.09
N SER A 784 15.07 -24.90 0.52
CA SER A 784 15.27 -24.91 -0.92
C SER A 784 14.44 -25.97 -1.64
N ASP A 785 14.01 -27.02 -0.93
CA ASP A 785 12.97 -27.95 -1.39
C ASP A 785 11.56 -27.30 -1.38
N ALA A 786 11.42 -26.09 -0.84
CA ALA A 786 10.19 -25.27 -0.74
C ALA A 786 10.32 -23.89 -1.41
N LEU A 787 11.35 -23.67 -2.25
CA LEU A 787 11.54 -22.43 -3.00
C LEU A 787 11.15 -22.51 -4.49
N PRO A 788 10.13 -23.30 -4.82
CA PRO A 788 9.01 -22.79 -5.60
C PRO A 788 7.76 -22.79 -4.69
N ASP A 789 6.97 -21.71 -4.77
CA ASP A 789 5.64 -21.56 -4.14
C ASP A 789 5.63 -20.95 -2.72
N ALA A 790 4.59 -20.18 -2.39
CA ALA A 790 4.60 -19.05 -1.48
C ALA A 790 4.56 -19.36 0.04
N SER A 791 5.11 -20.48 0.49
CA SER A 791 4.60 -21.17 1.70
C SER A 791 5.57 -21.28 2.90
N GLY A 792 6.67 -20.53 2.94
CA GLY A 792 7.53 -20.41 4.14
C GLY A 792 6.90 -19.58 5.29
N PRO A 793 7.33 -19.76 6.56
CA PRO A 793 6.88 -18.90 7.66
C PRO A 793 7.45 -17.48 7.50
N ILE A 794 6.62 -16.46 7.70
CA ILE A 794 7.07 -15.06 7.76
C ILE A 794 8.07 -14.89 8.87
N VAL A 795 7.69 -15.37 10.05
CA VAL A 795 8.53 -15.42 11.22
C VAL A 795 8.31 -16.76 11.89
N SER A 796 9.40 -17.40 12.29
CA SER A 796 9.35 -18.64 13.03
C SER A 796 10.47 -18.69 14.07
N PHE A 797 10.14 -19.16 15.27
CA PHE A 797 11.08 -19.28 16.38
C PHE A 797 10.57 -20.31 17.39
N HIS A 798 11.52 -20.90 18.13
CA HIS A 798 11.25 -21.78 19.25
C HIS A 798 11.36 -20.97 20.54
N LEU A 799 10.25 -20.84 21.27
CA LEU A 799 10.21 -20.05 22.49
C LEU A 799 10.58 -20.94 23.69
N GLY A 800 11.60 -20.53 24.42
CA GLY A 800 12.03 -21.20 25.64
C GLY A 800 12.01 -20.28 26.83
N CYS A 801 12.21 -20.87 28.00
CA CYS A 801 12.55 -20.09 29.17
C CYS A 801 13.62 -20.80 29.99
N ALA A 802 14.39 -19.99 30.71
CA ALA A 802 15.41 -20.44 31.63
C ALA A 802 15.10 -19.92 33.03
N GLN A 803 15.36 -20.76 34.01
CA GLN A 803 15.31 -20.42 35.43
C GLN A 803 16.71 -20.54 36.00
N ALA A 804 17.24 -19.45 36.56
CA ALA A 804 18.52 -19.48 37.25
C ALA A 804 18.43 -20.42 38.46
N GLN A 805 19.34 -21.39 38.53
CA GLN A 805 19.55 -22.17 39.75
C GLN A 805 20.04 -21.22 40.84
N VAL A 806 19.51 -21.41 42.05
CA VAL A 806 19.92 -20.65 43.22
C VAL A 806 20.39 -21.58 44.32
N ASP A 807 21.39 -21.13 45.07
CA ASP A 807 21.85 -21.84 46.25
C ASP A 807 20.86 -21.70 47.43
N ALA A 808 21.20 -22.26 48.59
CA ALA A 808 20.36 -22.17 49.79
C ALA A 808 20.14 -20.74 50.30
N LYS A 809 20.97 -19.76 49.87
CA LYS A 809 20.82 -18.34 50.21
C LYS A 809 19.99 -17.58 49.18
N GLY A 810 19.64 -18.24 48.07
CA GLY A 810 18.90 -17.64 46.97
C GLY A 810 19.78 -16.88 45.98
N ASP A 811 21.10 -17.03 46.08
CA ASP A 811 22.08 -16.44 45.17
C ASP A 811 22.22 -17.32 43.91
N PRO A 812 22.39 -16.74 42.71
CA PRO A 812 22.58 -17.52 41.48
C PRO A 812 23.79 -18.46 41.57
N VAL A 813 23.60 -19.73 41.22
CA VAL A 813 24.69 -20.71 41.12
C VAL A 813 25.52 -20.38 39.88
N ILE A 814 26.81 -20.09 40.07
CA ILE A 814 27.75 -19.80 38.98
C ILE A 814 28.58 -21.05 38.68
N ASP A 815 28.58 -21.52 37.43
CA ASP A 815 29.49 -22.58 37.01
C ASP A 815 30.94 -22.06 37.12
N PRO A 816 31.79 -22.70 37.96
CA PRO A 816 33.13 -22.21 38.20
C PRO A 816 34.02 -22.23 36.95
N ARG A 817 33.71 -23.04 35.93
CA ARG A 817 34.47 -23.21 34.70
C ARG A 817 34.15 -22.13 33.66
N THR A 818 32.87 -21.88 33.42
CA THR A 818 32.41 -20.93 32.40
C THR A 818 32.20 -19.53 32.95
N LYS A 819 32.10 -19.39 34.29
CA LYS A 819 31.69 -18.15 34.97
C LYS A 819 30.30 -17.66 34.53
N THR A 820 29.45 -18.55 34.08
CA THR A 820 28.05 -18.27 33.72
C THR A 820 27.10 -18.79 34.80
N ILE A 821 25.89 -18.23 34.85
CA ILE A 821 24.82 -18.73 35.72
C ILE A 821 24.40 -20.12 35.22
N VAL A 822 24.19 -21.07 36.13
CA VAL A 822 23.58 -22.36 35.82
C VAL A 822 22.08 -22.16 35.69
N GLU A 823 21.53 -22.52 34.53
CA GLU A 823 20.12 -22.34 34.20
C GLU A 823 19.46 -23.71 33.97
N ASP A 824 18.26 -23.90 34.53
CA ASP A 824 17.38 -25.03 34.26
C ASP A 824 16.21 -24.59 33.36
N VAL A 825 15.52 -25.55 32.74
CA VAL A 825 14.22 -25.30 32.08
C VAL A 825 13.22 -24.86 33.16
N CYS A 826 12.46 -23.78 32.92
CA CYS A 826 11.57 -23.30 33.98
C CYS A 826 10.50 -24.33 34.30
N THR A 827 10.31 -24.54 35.59
CA THR A 827 9.17 -25.28 36.13
C THR A 827 8.17 -24.34 36.83
N ALA A 828 8.58 -23.09 37.07
CA ALA A 828 7.74 -22.05 37.64
C ALA A 828 6.88 -21.35 36.56
N GLU A 829 5.73 -20.83 37.00
CA GLU A 829 4.90 -19.93 36.18
C GLU A 829 5.69 -18.69 35.81
N LEU A 830 5.57 -18.25 34.55
CA LEU A 830 6.26 -17.04 34.07
C LEU A 830 5.74 -15.81 34.83
N GLU A 831 6.62 -14.83 35.03
CA GLU A 831 6.20 -13.55 35.60
C GLU A 831 5.44 -12.74 34.55
N ARG A 832 4.38 -12.05 34.99
CA ARG A 832 3.57 -11.17 34.14
C ARG A 832 4.43 -10.10 33.47
N ASP A 833 4.10 -9.76 32.23
CA ASP A 833 4.77 -8.76 31.40
C ASP A 833 6.24 -9.11 31.06
N MET A 834 6.70 -10.33 31.39
CA MET A 834 7.93 -10.88 30.80
C MET A 834 7.80 -10.84 29.29
N SER A 835 8.79 -10.25 28.61
CA SER A 835 8.75 -10.11 27.17
C SER A 835 10.08 -10.32 26.48
N LEU A 836 9.98 -10.73 25.24
CA LEU A 836 11.05 -10.85 24.28
C LEU A 836 10.69 -9.95 23.10
N THR A 837 11.54 -8.98 22.80
CA THR A 837 11.39 -8.11 21.62
C THR A 837 12.51 -8.41 20.64
N PHE A 838 12.21 -8.49 19.35
CA PHE A 838 13.22 -8.57 18.30
C PHE A 838 12.81 -7.74 17.07
N ILE A 839 13.79 -7.27 16.32
CA ILE A 839 13.55 -6.39 15.17
C ILE A 839 13.91 -7.16 13.90
N THR A 840 12.95 -7.27 12.98
CA THR A 840 13.22 -7.75 11.63
C THR A 840 13.51 -6.57 10.72
N GLN A 841 14.37 -6.79 9.73
CA GLN A 841 14.57 -5.93 8.59
C GLN A 841 14.12 -6.71 7.36
N SER A 842 13.28 -6.11 6.51
CA SER A 842 12.80 -6.80 5.30
C SER A 842 13.89 -7.05 4.27
N GLY A 843 14.91 -6.19 4.27
CA GLY A 843 15.90 -6.11 3.21
C GLY A 843 15.37 -5.52 1.90
N ILE A 844 14.07 -5.22 1.83
CA ILE A 844 13.40 -4.71 0.66
C ILE A 844 13.74 -3.24 0.50
N THR A 845 14.32 -2.90 -0.65
CA THR A 845 14.51 -1.51 -1.08
C THR A 845 13.84 -1.37 -2.43
N TYR A 846 12.61 -0.87 -2.46
CA TYR A 846 11.87 -0.67 -3.71
C TYR A 846 12.64 0.22 -4.68
N ALA A 847 12.55 -0.10 -5.97
CA ALA A 847 12.99 0.76 -7.03
C ALA A 847 12.04 1.96 -7.09
N TYR A 848 12.59 3.14 -6.76
CA TYR A 848 11.90 4.40 -6.92
C TYR A 848 12.73 5.36 -7.78
N ARG A 849 12.14 6.48 -8.14
CA ARG A 849 12.81 7.67 -8.65
C ARG A 849 12.33 8.85 -7.83
N GLY A 850 13.17 9.88 -7.70
CA GLY A 850 12.84 11.08 -6.95
C GLY A 850 13.93 12.13 -7.13
N PRO A 851 13.71 13.36 -6.63
CA PRO A 851 14.73 14.39 -6.63
C PRO A 851 15.96 13.93 -5.83
N THR A 852 17.16 14.13 -6.38
CA THR A 852 18.41 13.81 -5.67
C THR A 852 18.61 14.75 -4.48
N SER A 853 19.22 14.23 -3.41
CA SER A 853 19.27 14.78 -2.03
C SER A 853 20.06 16.10 -1.82
N GLY A 854 20.18 16.95 -2.85
CA GLY A 854 20.78 18.29 -2.76
C GLY A 854 19.77 19.44 -2.71
N SER A 855 18.48 19.16 -2.90
CA SER A 855 17.36 20.06 -2.61
C SER A 855 16.67 19.56 -1.32
N ASN A 856 15.75 20.31 -0.71
CA ASN A 856 14.96 19.85 0.45
C ASN A 856 14.01 18.69 0.06
N ALA A 857 14.57 17.58 -0.45
CA ALA A 857 13.89 16.46 -1.10
C ALA A 857 12.94 15.70 -0.17
N ALA A 858 13.03 15.90 1.14
CA ALA A 858 12.12 15.32 2.12
C ALA A 858 10.73 15.99 2.15
N ALA A 859 10.55 17.13 1.47
CA ALA A 859 9.28 17.85 1.43
C ALA A 859 8.68 17.92 0.01
N SER A 860 9.22 17.17 -0.95
CA SER A 860 8.82 17.29 -2.34
C SER A 860 7.71 16.33 -2.74
N PHE A 861 6.52 16.81 -3.09
CA PHE A 861 5.37 15.93 -3.41
C PHE A 861 5.11 15.86 -4.92
N PRO A 862 5.14 14.66 -5.54
CA PRO A 862 4.69 14.52 -6.91
C PRO A 862 3.17 14.72 -6.98
N VAL A 863 2.67 15.23 -8.11
CA VAL A 863 1.24 15.60 -8.26
C VAL A 863 0.58 14.83 -9.40
N ALA A 864 1.23 14.75 -10.55
CA ALA A 864 0.70 14.08 -11.73
C ALA A 864 1.81 13.35 -12.50
N ALA A 865 1.44 12.35 -13.31
CA ALA A 865 2.35 11.61 -14.17
C ALA A 865 1.72 11.37 -15.55
N ALA A 866 2.52 11.48 -16.62
CA ALA A 866 2.11 11.15 -17.97
C ALA A 866 3.18 10.31 -18.70
N PRO A 867 2.79 9.28 -19.47
CA PRO A 867 3.73 8.46 -20.24
C PRO A 867 3.91 9.04 -21.65
N PHE A 868 5.08 8.81 -22.26
CA PHE A 868 5.36 9.15 -23.66
C PHE A 868 6.31 8.15 -24.29
N ASP A 869 5.93 7.58 -25.43
CA ASP A 869 6.81 6.71 -26.20
C ASP A 869 7.67 7.54 -27.16
N ARG A 870 8.96 7.64 -26.86
CA ARG A 870 9.95 8.27 -27.74
C ARG A 870 10.43 7.35 -28.86
N SER A 871 10.18 6.05 -28.75
CA SER A 871 10.75 5.07 -29.67
C SER A 871 10.37 5.27 -31.14
N PRO A 872 9.18 5.79 -31.53
CA PRO A 872 8.85 6.04 -32.94
C PRO A 872 9.70 7.15 -33.60
N PHE A 873 10.35 8.01 -32.82
CA PHE A 873 10.99 9.22 -33.35
C PHE A 873 12.43 8.96 -33.79
N PRO A 874 12.88 9.49 -34.94
CA PRO A 874 14.24 9.30 -35.43
C PRO A 874 15.30 9.73 -34.42
N GLY A 875 16.25 8.84 -34.11
CA GLY A 875 17.34 9.09 -33.16
C GLY A 875 16.94 8.88 -31.69
N LYS A 876 15.68 8.50 -31.43
CA LYS A 876 15.12 8.30 -30.09
C LYS A 876 14.65 6.86 -29.84
N GLN A 877 14.94 5.94 -30.75
CA GLN A 877 14.53 4.53 -30.67
C GLN A 877 14.98 3.85 -29.38
N ALA A 878 16.15 4.23 -28.84
CA ALA A 878 16.69 3.69 -27.60
C ALA A 878 16.10 4.30 -26.32
N ASP A 879 15.39 5.44 -26.41
CA ASP A 879 14.84 6.13 -25.24
C ASP A 879 13.60 5.39 -24.68
N GLY A 880 12.88 4.67 -25.55
CA GLY A 880 11.66 3.93 -25.19
C GLY A 880 10.59 4.83 -24.56
N TYR A 881 9.88 4.30 -23.57
CA TYR A 881 8.98 5.12 -22.76
C TYR A 881 9.73 6.06 -21.81
N ARG A 882 9.21 7.27 -21.73
CA ARG A 882 9.49 8.28 -20.71
C ARG A 882 8.25 8.52 -19.90
N PHE A 883 8.44 8.86 -18.63
CA PHE A 883 7.38 9.35 -17.76
C PHE A 883 7.76 10.73 -17.26
N PHE A 884 6.84 11.67 -17.45
CA PHE A 884 6.96 13.03 -16.96
C PHE A 884 6.16 13.14 -15.67
N VAL A 885 6.81 13.50 -14.56
CA VAL A 885 6.18 13.59 -13.23
C VAL A 885 6.37 14.98 -12.65
N THR A 886 5.28 15.69 -12.38
CA THR A 886 5.30 17.04 -11.79
C THR A 886 5.45 16.98 -10.28
N TYR A 887 6.15 17.96 -9.70
CA TYR A 887 6.35 18.10 -8.25
C TYR A 887 5.95 19.49 -7.78
N SER A 888 5.29 19.60 -6.63
CA SER A 888 4.81 20.86 -6.07
C SER A 888 5.91 21.92 -5.84
N GLU A 889 7.19 21.55 -5.82
CA GLU A 889 8.34 22.43 -5.59
C GLU A 889 9.02 22.85 -6.88
N ASN A 890 8.21 23.12 -7.91
CA ASN A 890 8.63 23.91 -9.07
C ASN A 890 9.54 23.15 -10.03
N PHE A 891 9.39 21.83 -10.15
CA PHE A 891 10.14 21.05 -11.14
C PHE A 891 9.32 19.90 -11.72
N LEU A 892 9.80 19.40 -12.86
CA LEU A 892 9.32 18.19 -13.52
C LEU A 892 10.46 17.17 -13.52
N ILE A 893 10.16 15.90 -13.29
CA ILE A 893 11.10 14.80 -13.53
C ILE A 893 10.74 14.11 -14.84
N ASP A 894 11.73 13.97 -15.71
CA ASP A 894 11.71 13.05 -16.84
C ASP A 894 12.53 11.79 -16.48
N LEU A 895 11.87 10.64 -16.48
CA LEU A 895 12.46 9.35 -16.16
C LEU A 895 12.13 8.29 -17.20
N SER A 896 13.06 7.36 -17.44
CA SER A 896 12.80 6.16 -18.24
C SER A 896 12.83 4.92 -17.35
N PRO A 897 11.91 3.97 -17.54
CA PRO A 897 12.02 2.65 -16.92
C PRO A 897 13.30 1.92 -17.33
N ALA A 898 13.78 2.14 -18.56
CA ALA A 898 14.91 1.41 -19.14
C ALA A 898 16.27 1.88 -18.62
N THR A 899 16.33 3.02 -17.92
CA THR A 899 17.57 3.61 -17.43
C THR A 899 17.74 3.40 -15.93
N ALA A 900 18.99 3.20 -15.49
CA ALA A 900 19.32 2.89 -14.10
C ALA A 900 18.88 4.00 -13.12
N TYR A 901 18.74 3.64 -11.84
CA TYR A 901 18.23 4.48 -10.75
C TYR A 901 18.75 5.93 -10.70
N SER A 902 20.01 6.19 -11.08
CA SER A 902 20.65 7.50 -10.98
C SER A 902 20.39 8.46 -12.16
N THR A 903 19.54 8.11 -13.11
CA THR A 903 19.47 8.81 -14.42
C THR A 903 18.19 9.61 -14.66
N SER A 904 17.44 9.97 -13.62
CA SER A 904 16.32 10.91 -13.77
C SER A 904 16.83 12.32 -14.14
N LYS A 905 16.19 12.95 -15.11
CA LYS A 905 16.47 14.33 -15.51
C LYS A 905 15.48 15.25 -14.80
N VAL A 906 15.99 16.16 -13.98
CA VAL A 906 15.19 17.23 -13.40
C VAL A 906 15.14 18.37 -14.41
N ILE A 907 13.93 18.80 -14.75
CA ILE A 907 13.67 19.92 -15.65
C ILE A 907 13.12 21.07 -14.78
N ARG A 908 13.80 22.23 -14.80
CA ARG A 908 13.51 23.40 -13.96
C ARG A 908 13.26 24.63 -14.80
#